data_AF-A0A9P1GSF0-F1
#
_entry.id   AF-A0A9P1GSF0-F1
#
_cell.length_a   1.000
_cell.length_b   1.000
_cell.length_c   1.000
_cell.angle_alpha   90.00
_cell.angle_beta   90.00
_cell.angle_gamma   90.00
#
_symmetry.space_group_name_H-M   'P 1'
#
loop_
_entity.id
_entity.type
_entity.pdbx_description
1 polymer ?
#
loop_
_entity_poly.entity_id
_entity_poly.type
_entity_poly.pdbx_seq_one_letter_code
_entity_poly.pdbx_strand_id
1 'polypeptide(L)'
;GWSVPIASRFVLTAPNVWTANSALPAGGQRQSILTQFEGPEFNLNASSSYIADSGLGPAVVSVMTAGGHERLHGYKFFAQATAVCPEPSQEIALAPQESASWEQRLVFSLHGPSSAISKFFTGVNSPSGEDSQCITEPMSKHQRGVAKQAATSLHQCMAQCLLYLKCQGVQYHANTQACDLMAPDVISSAKAKQGYYCLTLDIPDGQPAASRPFASDALQAPMGRLQFVAELKIPNSVKIIGKQAFLGCSSLRSLTIGKYVIIILKYAFYGCRALKSLTIPKSVKTIANSAFEGCSSLESLTIPNSVADIWKSAFKGCSSLKNLTIPNSVTNIEDSAFAGCSSLESLTIPNSVTSIGDSAFKGCSSLKSLTIPYSVTNIGDSAFEGCSSLESLTIPNTVTSIGDSAFKGCSSLESLTIPNSVADIANSAFEGCSSLESLTIPNSVTSTGDSAFKGCSSLKSLTIPYSVTNIGDSAFEGCSSLESLTIPNSVTSIGDSAFKGCSSLESLTIPNSVADIANSAFEGCSSLESLTIPDSVTDIENYAFEGCSSLESLTIPNSVTSIGDSAFKGCSLTIPNSVADIANSAFEGCNSLESLTIPNSVTSIGDSAFKGCSLLKNLTIPNSVTSIALFAFASCSSLESLTIPNSVISIGDSAFVGCSSLKSLTIPTSVTEIGCLSFAYCHSLVNLFLPDSVTLIGDAAFCHCASLLNLRMSNSVRCIPVWAFFGCTSLQTLTIPNTLTHIGACAFDGCRSLGTLTIPDSVTFIGIRAFEGFRAADCRGD
;
A
#
# COMPACT_ATOMS: atom_id res chain seq x y z
N GLY A 1 -52.97 38.06 9.46
CA GLY A 1 -53.13 37.72 10.89
C GLY A 1 -54.37 36.86 11.05
N TRP A 2 -54.49 36.13 12.17
CA TRP A 2 -55.47 35.05 12.43
C TRP A 2 -55.29 33.80 11.54
N SER A 3 -55.51 32.55 11.98
CA SER A 3 -55.41 31.94 13.33
C SER A 3 -55.44 30.39 13.25
N VAL A 4 -54.82 29.72 14.23
CA VAL A 4 -54.85 28.26 14.53
C VAL A 4 -56.16 27.84 15.25
N PRO A 5 -56.39 26.60 15.78
CA PRO A 5 -55.81 25.24 15.62
C PRO A 5 -56.89 24.12 15.51
N ILE A 6 -56.54 22.82 15.76
CA ILE A 6 -57.12 21.93 16.83
C ILE A 6 -56.48 20.51 16.84
N ALA A 7 -56.49 19.81 17.99
CA ALA A 7 -55.89 18.47 18.22
C ALA A 7 -56.67 17.58 19.22
N SER A 8 -56.44 16.25 19.29
CA SER A 8 -56.93 15.28 20.32
C SER A 8 -56.43 13.82 20.11
N ARG A 9 -56.50 12.81 21.03
CA ARG A 9 -56.56 12.70 22.51
C ARG A 9 -56.46 11.19 22.99
N PHE A 10 -55.44 10.81 23.78
CA PHE A 10 -55.43 9.71 24.81
C PHE A 10 -55.71 8.24 24.34
N VAL A 11 -55.62 7.13 25.11
CA VAL A 11 -55.64 6.80 26.58
C VAL A 11 -54.66 5.63 26.94
N LEU A 12 -54.35 5.41 28.24
CA LEU A 12 -53.48 4.34 28.81
C LEU A 12 -54.16 2.96 29.02
N THR A 13 -53.38 1.89 29.29
CA THR A 13 -53.53 0.99 30.50
C THR A 13 -52.41 -0.07 30.65
N ALA A 14 -52.28 -0.67 31.86
CA ALA A 14 -51.44 -1.84 32.23
C ALA A 14 -52.13 -2.61 33.40
N PRO A 15 -51.80 -3.90 33.71
CA PRO A 15 -51.45 -4.25 35.10
C PRO A 15 -50.63 -5.57 35.39
N ASN A 16 -49.83 -5.55 36.48
CA ASN A 16 -49.64 -6.54 37.60
C ASN A 16 -49.20 -8.03 37.41
N VAL A 17 -48.62 -8.80 38.38
CA VAL A 17 -47.84 -8.67 39.67
C VAL A 17 -47.24 -10.08 40.01
N TRP A 18 -46.25 -10.19 40.93
CA TRP A 18 -45.65 -11.36 41.66
C TRP A 18 -44.22 -11.77 41.22
N THR A 19 -43.22 -12.07 42.08
CA THR A 19 -42.96 -11.86 43.54
C THR A 19 -41.46 -12.07 43.88
N ALA A 20 -40.96 -11.39 44.94
CA ALA A 20 -39.90 -11.73 45.94
C ALA A 20 -38.89 -12.88 45.67
N ASN A 21 -37.62 -12.85 46.11
CA ASN A 21 -36.84 -11.99 47.04
C ASN A 21 -35.32 -12.26 46.79
N SER A 22 -34.29 -11.63 47.37
CA SER A 22 -34.04 -10.55 48.36
C SER A 22 -32.62 -9.96 48.04
N ALA A 23 -31.78 -9.28 48.85
CA ALA A 23 -31.67 -8.93 50.28
C ALA A 23 -30.80 -7.65 50.50
N LEU A 24 -30.38 -7.38 51.74
CA LEU A 24 -29.63 -6.20 52.25
C LEU A 24 -28.80 -6.62 53.50
N PRO A 25 -28.01 -5.76 54.21
CA PRO A 25 -27.77 -4.29 54.11
C PRO A 25 -26.24 -3.96 53.99
N ALA A 26 -25.62 -2.81 54.34
CA ALA A 26 -26.01 -1.52 54.94
C ALA A 26 -24.99 -0.38 54.60
N GLY A 27 -25.46 0.89 54.57
CA GLY A 27 -24.67 2.11 54.89
C GLY A 27 -23.64 2.63 53.86
N GLY A 28 -23.53 3.94 53.56
CA GLY A 28 -24.50 5.04 53.70
C GLY A 28 -24.12 6.22 54.60
N GLN A 29 -23.49 7.28 54.03
CA GLN A 29 -23.61 8.73 54.31
C GLN A 29 -22.97 9.52 53.12
N ARG A 30 -23.57 10.57 52.52
CA ARG A 30 -23.72 12.00 52.93
C ARG A 30 -22.36 12.76 53.03
N GLN A 31 -22.17 14.03 52.62
CA GLN A 31 -23.00 15.12 52.03
C GLN A 31 -22.05 16.26 51.52
N SER A 32 -22.37 17.33 50.76
CA SER A 32 -23.58 17.90 50.09
C SER A 32 -23.13 18.62 48.78
N ILE A 33 -23.94 18.79 47.71
CA ILE A 33 -24.87 19.92 47.40
C ILE A 33 -24.26 21.34 47.49
N LEU A 34 -24.11 22.02 46.33
CA LEU A 34 -24.52 23.39 45.92
C LEU A 34 -23.80 23.68 44.55
N THR A 35 -24.39 24.04 43.40
CA THR A 35 -25.19 25.23 42.98
C THR A 35 -24.51 26.59 43.22
N GLN A 36 -24.40 27.54 42.28
CA GLN A 36 -24.71 27.64 40.83
C GLN A 36 -24.17 29.01 40.31
N PHE A 37 -24.26 29.28 39.00
CA PHE A 37 -24.21 30.59 38.30
C PHE A 37 -22.86 31.28 37.96
N GLU A 38 -22.89 31.89 36.76
CA GLU A 38 -22.27 33.14 36.28
C GLU A 38 -20.75 33.42 36.42
N GLY A 39 -20.11 33.65 35.25
CA GLY A 39 -19.07 34.68 35.05
C GLY A 39 -19.68 35.91 34.36
N PRO A 40 -18.95 36.74 33.59
CA PRO A 40 -17.51 36.76 33.29
C PRO A 40 -16.82 38.06 33.81
N GLU A 41 -15.56 38.35 33.43
CA GLU A 41 -15.11 39.64 32.83
C GLU A 41 -13.56 39.84 32.72
N PHE A 42 -13.18 40.71 31.78
CA PHE A 42 -11.92 41.45 31.48
C PHE A 42 -10.68 41.39 32.40
N ASN A 43 -9.49 41.28 31.76
CA ASN A 43 -8.44 42.34 31.65
C ASN A 43 -7.19 41.80 30.88
N LEU A 44 -6.70 42.41 29.78
CA LEU A 44 -5.92 43.66 29.57
C LEU A 44 -4.36 43.50 29.55
N ASN A 45 -3.77 43.99 28.45
CA ASN A 45 -2.44 44.63 28.29
C ASN A 45 -1.11 43.93 28.67
N ALA A 46 -0.32 43.58 27.63
CA ALA A 46 1.00 44.17 27.32
C ALA A 46 1.43 43.72 25.89
N SER A 47 1.92 44.48 24.90
CA SER A 47 2.58 45.80 24.73
C SER A 47 4.11 45.76 24.57
N SER A 48 4.59 46.08 23.35
CA SER A 48 5.97 46.48 22.93
C SER A 48 7.10 45.42 22.90
N SER A 49 8.15 45.48 22.06
CA SER A 49 8.37 46.13 20.73
C SER A 49 9.78 45.87 20.12
N TYR A 50 9.91 45.97 18.78
CA TYR A 50 11.07 46.47 17.98
C TYR A 50 12.36 45.64 17.71
N ILE A 51 12.82 45.70 16.43
CA ILE A 51 14.23 45.67 15.91
C ILE A 51 14.97 44.31 16.04
N ALA A 52 15.79 43.78 15.09
CA ALA A 52 16.22 44.04 13.69
C ALA A 52 17.16 42.88 13.22
N ASP A 53 17.61 42.67 11.98
CA ASP A 53 17.20 43.03 10.59
C ASP A 53 18.16 42.32 9.57
N SER A 54 17.83 42.30 8.27
CA SER A 54 18.65 41.96 7.08
C SER A 54 19.03 40.48 6.78
N GLY A 55 19.00 40.11 5.49
CA GLY A 55 19.51 38.83 4.97
C GLY A 55 19.01 38.51 3.54
N LEU A 56 19.90 38.42 2.54
CA LEU A 56 19.54 38.30 1.10
C LEU A 56 20.02 37.00 0.44
N GLY A 57 19.06 36.11 0.11
CA GLY A 57 19.15 35.11 -0.97
C GLY A 57 20.17 33.96 -0.83
N PRO A 58 20.33 33.10 -1.86
CA PRO A 58 19.66 33.10 -3.17
C PRO A 58 18.64 31.95 -3.36
N ALA A 59 17.85 32.00 -4.44
CA ALA A 59 16.87 30.96 -4.80
C ALA A 59 17.52 29.72 -5.45
N VAL A 60 16.89 28.56 -5.26
CA VAL A 60 17.21 27.30 -5.97
C VAL A 60 16.16 27.05 -7.05
N VAL A 61 16.57 27.04 -8.31
CA VAL A 61 15.69 26.70 -9.45
C VAL A 61 15.75 25.19 -9.69
N SER A 62 14.78 24.45 -9.15
CA SER A 62 14.62 23.02 -9.40
C SER A 62 13.69 22.77 -10.60
N VAL A 63 14.27 22.44 -11.75
CA VAL A 63 13.50 22.01 -12.93
C VAL A 63 13.04 20.57 -12.73
N MET A 64 11.75 20.36 -12.44
CA MET A 64 11.15 19.01 -12.43
C MET A 64 10.43 18.71 -13.75
N THR A 65 10.87 17.64 -14.42
CA THR A 65 10.22 17.13 -15.63
C THR A 65 9.01 16.26 -15.26
N ALA A 66 7.80 16.78 -15.46
CA ALA A 66 6.56 16.03 -15.20
C ALA A 66 6.39 14.85 -16.16
N GLY A 67 6.37 13.63 -15.62
CA GLY A 67 6.17 12.37 -16.35
C GLY A 67 4.82 11.71 -16.05
N GLY A 68 3.71 12.41 -16.31
CA GLY A 68 2.35 11.95 -15.98
C GLY A 68 1.63 11.27 -17.16
N HIS A 69 1.18 10.02 -16.96
CA HIS A 69 0.34 9.29 -17.92
C HIS A 69 -1.12 9.24 -17.43
N GLU A 70 -1.97 10.15 -17.89
CA GLU A 70 -3.42 10.13 -17.61
C GLU A 70 -4.26 9.87 -18.87
N ARG A 71 -5.43 9.23 -18.68
CA ARG A 71 -6.33 8.83 -19.78
C ARG A 71 -7.48 9.82 -19.95
N LEU A 72 -7.31 10.78 -20.85
CA LEU A 72 -8.38 11.71 -21.25
C LEU A 72 -9.62 10.98 -21.79
N HIS A 73 -10.73 11.06 -21.05
CA HIS A 73 -12.04 10.60 -21.51
C HIS A 73 -12.68 11.60 -22.49
N GLY A 74 -12.30 11.49 -23.77
CA GLY A 74 -13.31 11.49 -24.84
C GLY A 74 -13.89 12.81 -25.36
N TYR A 75 -13.19 13.96 -25.27
CA TYR A 75 -13.51 15.11 -26.13
C TYR A 75 -12.55 15.18 -27.33
N LYS A 76 -13.10 15.11 -28.54
CA LYS A 76 -12.33 15.16 -29.81
C LYS A 76 -12.57 16.49 -30.54
N PHE A 77 -11.55 17.35 -30.58
CA PHE A 77 -11.41 18.37 -31.61
C PHE A 77 -9.96 18.39 -32.14
N PHE A 78 -9.79 18.84 -33.38
CA PHE A 78 -8.51 18.80 -34.08
C PHE A 78 -7.62 19.98 -33.68
N ALA A 79 -6.48 19.69 -33.04
CA ALA A 79 -5.36 20.62 -33.00
C ALA A 79 -4.63 20.59 -34.36
N GLN A 80 -4.46 21.75 -34.98
CA GLN A 80 -3.44 21.99 -36.01
C GLN A 80 -2.43 22.99 -35.47
N ALA A 81 -1.16 22.80 -35.79
CA ALA A 81 -0.06 23.52 -35.14
C ALA A 81 -0.07 25.02 -35.45
N THR A 82 0.07 25.84 -34.41
CA THR A 82 0.36 27.28 -34.48
C THR A 82 1.87 27.50 -34.60
N ALA A 83 2.26 28.51 -35.38
CA ALA A 83 3.65 28.91 -35.55
C ALA A 83 4.01 30.09 -34.62
N VAL A 84 5.23 30.08 -34.10
CA VAL A 84 5.79 31.19 -33.31
C VAL A 84 6.13 32.37 -34.24
N CYS A 85 5.82 33.60 -33.81
CA CYS A 85 6.15 34.83 -34.54
C CYS A 85 7.67 35.14 -34.51
N PRO A 86 8.33 35.37 -35.66
CA PRO A 86 9.72 35.85 -35.72
C PRO A 86 9.84 37.29 -36.24
N GLU A 87 10.86 38.01 -35.77
CA GLU A 87 11.30 39.31 -36.32
C GLU A 87 12.12 39.13 -37.63
N PRO A 88 12.28 40.19 -38.47
CA PRO A 88 12.74 40.03 -39.85
C PRO A 88 14.26 40.20 -40.10
N SER A 89 14.71 39.55 -41.19
CA SER A 89 16.02 39.69 -41.89
C SER A 89 17.24 39.02 -41.20
N GLN A 90 18.26 38.54 -41.92
CA GLN A 90 18.60 38.66 -43.35
C GLN A 90 18.74 37.30 -44.09
N GLU A 91 18.83 37.37 -45.42
CA GLU A 91 19.04 36.24 -46.33
C GLU A 91 20.52 35.76 -46.39
N ILE A 92 20.71 34.46 -46.64
CA ILE A 92 21.64 33.89 -47.64
C ILE A 92 21.16 32.46 -47.97
N ALA A 93 21.40 31.97 -49.19
CA ALA A 93 20.50 31.02 -49.84
C ALA A 93 21.08 29.63 -50.16
N LEU A 94 20.16 28.77 -50.65
CA LEU A 94 20.33 27.46 -51.32
C LEU A 94 20.30 26.18 -50.46
N ALA A 95 19.82 25.12 -51.10
CA ALA A 95 19.35 23.82 -50.58
C ALA A 95 19.58 22.75 -51.70
N PRO A 96 19.01 21.52 -51.74
CA PRO A 96 18.09 20.86 -50.78
C PRO A 96 18.29 19.32 -50.58
N GLN A 97 17.33 18.71 -49.85
CA GLN A 97 16.78 17.35 -50.01
C GLN A 97 17.44 16.08 -49.41
N GLU A 98 16.54 15.09 -49.23
CA GLU A 98 16.69 13.64 -49.00
C GLU A 98 17.19 13.12 -47.64
N SER A 99 17.07 11.79 -47.45
CA SER A 99 16.35 11.27 -46.27
C SER A 99 16.67 9.81 -45.84
N ALA A 100 16.14 9.46 -44.66
CA ALA A 100 15.81 8.10 -44.17
C ALA A 100 16.88 7.21 -43.47
N SER A 101 16.38 6.50 -42.45
CA SER A 101 16.78 5.16 -41.94
C SER A 101 18.26 4.83 -41.63
N TRP A 102 18.65 5.09 -40.38
CA TRP A 102 19.17 4.09 -39.41
C TRP A 102 19.66 2.72 -39.95
N GLU A 103 20.99 2.46 -39.92
CA GLU A 103 21.52 1.11 -39.62
C GLU A 103 23.01 1.12 -39.17
N GLN A 104 23.29 0.59 -37.96
CA GLN A 104 24.58 0.03 -37.48
C GLN A 104 24.36 -0.49 -36.04
N ARG A 105 24.54 -1.79 -35.73
CA ARG A 105 25.81 -2.55 -35.60
C ARG A 105 26.77 -2.00 -34.54
N LEU A 106 26.88 -2.70 -33.42
CA LEU A 106 28.02 -2.65 -32.50
C LEU A 106 28.43 -4.07 -32.09
N VAL A 107 29.74 -4.30 -31.96
CA VAL A 107 30.33 -5.63 -31.73
C VAL A 107 30.87 -5.70 -30.30
N PHE A 108 30.47 -6.72 -29.54
CA PHE A 108 31.04 -6.99 -28.22
C PHE A 108 32.30 -7.85 -28.35
N SER A 109 33.38 -7.41 -27.70
CA SER A 109 34.59 -8.20 -27.47
C SER A 109 34.59 -8.75 -26.04
N LEU A 110 34.92 -10.03 -25.89
CA LEU A 110 35.22 -10.67 -24.61
C LEU A 110 36.57 -10.16 -24.06
N HIS A 111 36.83 -10.32 -22.75
CA HIS A 111 38.12 -10.80 -22.20
C HIS A 111 38.08 -11.05 -20.68
N GLY A 112 38.97 -11.94 -20.21
CA GLY A 112 39.25 -12.38 -18.83
C GLY A 112 39.97 -13.75 -18.87
N PRO A 113 40.34 -14.42 -17.75
CA PRO A 113 40.31 -14.00 -16.34
C PRO A 113 41.61 -14.30 -15.53
N SER A 114 41.72 -13.82 -14.28
CA SER A 114 42.66 -14.29 -13.23
C SER A 114 42.37 -13.59 -11.88
N SER A 115 42.63 -14.11 -10.67
CA SER A 115 42.93 -15.49 -10.21
C SER A 115 43.00 -15.56 -8.65
N ALA A 116 42.64 -16.71 -8.08
CA ALA A 116 43.07 -17.26 -6.77
C ALA A 116 42.69 -16.56 -5.44
N ILE A 117 42.51 -17.40 -4.39
CA ILE A 117 43.09 -17.28 -3.03
C ILE A 117 42.81 -18.57 -2.24
N SER A 118 43.66 -18.95 -1.27
CA SER A 118 43.44 -20.13 -0.42
C SER A 118 44.13 -20.06 0.95
N LYS A 119 43.42 -20.45 2.02
CA LYS A 119 43.91 -20.85 3.38
C LYS A 119 44.76 -19.84 4.19
N PHE A 120 44.34 -19.52 5.42
CA PHE A 120 44.81 -20.23 6.64
C PHE A 120 43.93 -19.89 7.88
N PHE A 121 44.42 -20.02 9.12
CA PHE A 121 43.61 -20.42 10.30
C PHE A 121 43.80 -19.56 11.57
N THR A 122 42.86 -19.74 12.53
CA THR A 122 42.93 -19.48 14.01
C THR A 122 43.14 -18.07 14.57
N GLY A 123 42.34 -17.70 15.59
CA GLY A 123 42.94 -17.07 16.79
C GLY A 123 42.16 -16.09 17.70
N VAL A 124 41.11 -16.53 18.43
CA VAL A 124 40.86 -16.18 19.87
C VAL A 124 40.55 -14.71 20.32
N ASN A 125 39.49 -14.59 21.15
CA ASN A 125 39.12 -13.52 22.11
C ASN A 125 38.56 -12.15 21.66
N SER A 126 37.42 -11.80 22.28
CA SER A 126 36.81 -10.47 22.52
C SER A 126 37.50 -9.75 23.72
N PRO A 127 37.09 -8.54 24.22
CA PRO A 127 35.80 -7.83 24.07
C PRO A 127 35.86 -6.28 23.88
N SER A 128 34.67 -5.66 23.88
CA SER A 128 34.34 -4.24 24.21
C SER A 128 34.78 -3.10 23.26
N GLY A 129 33.95 -2.05 23.22
CA GLY A 129 34.18 -0.81 22.47
C GLY A 129 32.88 -0.28 21.82
N GLU A 130 32.47 0.94 22.18
CA GLU A 130 31.27 1.62 21.66
C GLU A 130 31.60 2.59 20.50
N ASP A 131 30.57 3.18 19.91
CA ASP A 131 30.56 4.36 19.02
C ASP A 131 31.49 4.41 17.79
N SER A 132 30.90 4.32 16.59
CA SER A 132 30.45 5.57 15.93
C SER A 132 29.73 5.36 14.58
N GLN A 133 28.79 6.28 14.35
CA GLN A 133 27.96 6.57 13.17
C GLN A 133 28.47 6.09 11.79
N CYS A 134 27.56 5.49 11.01
CA CYS A 134 27.53 5.65 9.55
C CYS A 134 26.08 5.88 9.09
N ILE A 135 25.88 6.91 8.28
CA ILE A 135 24.56 7.36 7.80
C ILE A 135 24.22 6.63 6.51
N THR A 136 23.12 5.88 6.48
CA THR A 136 22.44 5.48 5.23
C THR A 136 20.93 5.38 5.45
N GLU A 137 20.20 6.34 4.91
CA GLU A 137 18.75 6.25 4.69
C GLU A 137 18.46 6.40 3.18
N PRO A 138 17.22 6.19 2.69
CA PRO A 138 17.02 5.13 1.71
C PRO A 138 16.91 5.62 0.25
N MET A 139 17.04 4.68 -0.69
CA MET A 139 16.54 4.86 -2.06
C MET A 139 15.46 3.82 -2.39
N SER A 140 14.50 4.26 -3.20
CA SER A 140 13.11 3.79 -3.13
C SER A 140 12.71 2.75 -4.18
N LYS A 141 11.52 2.17 -3.99
CA LYS A 141 10.90 1.23 -4.93
C LYS A 141 10.37 1.99 -6.14
N HIS A 142 11.04 1.88 -7.29
CA HIS A 142 10.37 2.01 -8.58
C HIS A 142 10.74 0.84 -9.51
N GLN A 143 9.88 0.59 -10.51
CA GLN A 143 9.97 -0.55 -11.44
C GLN A 143 9.74 -1.96 -10.85
N ARG A 144 8.65 -2.15 -10.10
CA ARG A 144 7.87 -3.41 -10.17
C ARG A 144 6.59 -3.17 -10.98
N GLY A 145 6.70 -3.14 -12.31
CA GLY A 145 5.59 -2.75 -13.21
C GLY A 145 5.27 -3.71 -14.37
N VAL A 146 6.23 -4.51 -14.87
CA VAL A 146 6.04 -5.34 -16.08
C VAL A 146 6.60 -6.76 -15.89
N ALA A 147 5.93 -7.58 -15.07
CA ALA A 147 6.35 -8.97 -14.83
C ALA A 147 5.19 -9.93 -14.47
N LYS A 148 3.94 -9.68 -14.92
CA LYS A 148 2.78 -10.56 -14.66
C LYS A 148 2.13 -11.13 -15.94
N GLN A 149 2.95 -11.45 -16.95
CA GLN A 149 2.48 -12.13 -18.18
C GLN A 149 3.52 -13.08 -18.80
N ALA A 150 4.18 -13.90 -17.96
CA ALA A 150 5.14 -14.93 -18.38
C ALA A 150 5.07 -16.20 -17.48
N ALA A 151 3.86 -16.66 -17.17
CA ALA A 151 3.61 -17.78 -16.25
C ALA A 151 2.90 -18.98 -16.93
N THR A 152 3.24 -19.24 -18.19
CA THR A 152 2.76 -20.40 -18.96
C THR A 152 3.84 -20.82 -19.97
N SER A 153 3.84 -22.09 -20.39
CA SER A 153 4.75 -22.66 -21.40
C SER A 153 6.25 -22.80 -21.07
N LEU A 154 6.62 -23.17 -19.83
CA LEU A 154 7.91 -23.85 -19.58
C LEU A 154 7.75 -25.38 -19.63
N HIS A 155 7.26 -25.89 -20.77
CA HIS A 155 7.01 -27.32 -20.98
C HIS A 155 7.37 -27.80 -22.40
N GLN A 156 8.42 -27.22 -23.01
CA GLN A 156 8.95 -27.67 -24.31
C GLN A 156 10.36 -27.10 -24.60
N CYS A 157 11.41 -27.57 -23.90
CA CYS A 157 12.82 -27.54 -24.37
C CYS A 157 13.80 -28.23 -23.39
N MET A 158 13.64 -29.54 -23.15
CA MET A 158 14.70 -30.36 -22.52
C MET A 158 14.96 -31.64 -23.32
N ALA A 159 15.05 -31.49 -24.64
CA ALA A 159 15.10 -32.59 -25.61
C ALA A 159 16.05 -32.31 -26.79
N GLN A 160 17.27 -31.81 -26.54
CA GLN A 160 18.32 -31.74 -27.57
C GLN A 160 19.77 -31.70 -27.01
N CYS A 161 20.08 -32.60 -26.08
CA CYS A 161 21.47 -33.00 -25.76
C CYS A 161 21.75 -34.47 -26.14
N LEU A 162 21.09 -34.93 -27.21
CA LEU A 162 21.37 -36.17 -27.93
C LEU A 162 21.42 -35.83 -29.42
N LEU A 163 22.39 -36.42 -30.13
CA LEU A 163 22.80 -36.16 -31.53
C LEU A 163 23.58 -34.85 -31.78
N TYR A 164 24.84 -34.84 -31.32
CA TYR A 164 25.94 -34.32 -32.16
C TYR A 164 27.03 -35.39 -32.33
N LEU A 165 26.66 -36.52 -32.95
CA LEU A 165 27.62 -37.48 -33.50
C LEU A 165 26.97 -38.24 -34.66
N LYS A 166 27.66 -38.22 -35.83
CA LYS A 166 27.43 -39.00 -37.05
C LYS A 166 26.16 -38.71 -37.87
N CYS A 167 26.36 -38.00 -38.98
CA CYS A 167 25.65 -38.22 -40.24
C CYS A 167 26.57 -38.01 -41.46
N GLN A 168 27.51 -38.94 -41.69
CA GLN A 168 28.21 -39.17 -42.96
C GLN A 168 28.71 -40.62 -43.05
N GLY A 169 28.59 -41.27 -44.23
CA GLY A 169 29.63 -42.18 -44.73
C GLY A 169 29.72 -43.67 -44.31
N VAL A 170 28.67 -44.48 -44.53
CA VAL A 170 28.65 -45.59 -45.53
C VAL A 170 29.72 -46.75 -45.49
N GLN A 171 29.22 -48.01 -45.35
CA GLN A 171 29.82 -49.39 -45.53
C GLN A 171 30.78 -49.95 -44.43
N TYR A 172 31.06 -51.27 -44.30
CA TYR A 172 30.77 -52.49 -45.12
C TYR A 172 30.39 -53.74 -44.25
N HIS A 173 29.93 -54.84 -44.88
CA HIS A 173 29.55 -56.14 -44.27
C HIS A 173 30.73 -57.03 -43.78
N ALA A 174 30.44 -57.95 -42.84
CA ALA A 174 30.90 -59.35 -42.88
C ALA A 174 30.08 -60.29 -41.93
N ASN A 175 30.00 -61.59 -42.28
CA ASN A 175 29.44 -62.68 -41.45
C ASN A 175 30.56 -63.49 -40.77
N THR A 176 30.25 -64.13 -39.64
CA THR A 176 30.74 -65.50 -39.33
C THR A 176 29.75 -66.24 -38.42
N GLN A 177 29.73 -67.58 -38.47
CA GLN A 177 28.73 -68.47 -37.84
C GLN A 177 29.32 -69.29 -36.67
N ALA A 178 28.51 -70.26 -36.19
CA ALA A 178 28.84 -71.39 -35.30
C ALA A 178 28.81 -71.09 -33.79
N CYS A 179 28.26 -71.95 -32.92
CA CYS A 179 27.65 -73.28 -33.12
C CYS A 179 26.48 -73.54 -32.13
N ASP A 180 25.53 -74.39 -32.54
CA ASP A 180 24.88 -75.50 -31.79
C ASP A 180 24.27 -75.31 -30.38
N LEU A 181 23.20 -76.03 -29.96
CA LEU A 181 22.05 -76.67 -30.63
C LEU A 181 21.05 -77.13 -29.52
N MET A 182 19.82 -77.50 -29.92
CA MET A 182 18.81 -78.27 -29.16
C MET A 182 18.10 -77.65 -27.93
N ALA A 183 16.77 -77.75 -27.96
CA ALA A 183 15.83 -77.79 -26.82
C ALA A 183 15.40 -79.28 -26.60
N PRO A 184 14.42 -79.70 -25.76
CA PRO A 184 13.28 -78.97 -25.18
C PRO A 184 12.91 -79.35 -23.71
N ASP A 185 11.63 -79.16 -23.35
CA ASP A 185 10.84 -79.85 -22.30
C ASP A 185 11.02 -79.51 -20.80
N VAL A 186 10.00 -79.65 -19.92
CA VAL A 186 8.53 -79.41 -20.06
C VAL A 186 7.87 -79.30 -18.66
N ILE A 187 6.70 -78.63 -18.57
CA ILE A 187 5.65 -78.64 -17.50
C ILE A 187 6.04 -78.95 -16.03
N SER A 188 5.77 -78.01 -15.11
CA SER A 188 4.80 -78.24 -14.00
C SER A 188 4.56 -76.99 -13.12
N SER A 189 3.41 -76.95 -12.45
CA SER A 189 2.96 -75.85 -11.59
C SER A 189 2.72 -76.29 -10.15
N ALA A 190 3.29 -75.60 -9.17
CA ALA A 190 2.92 -75.69 -7.76
C ALA A 190 3.16 -74.35 -7.04
N LYS A 191 2.49 -74.12 -5.91
CA LYS A 191 2.46 -72.83 -5.20
C LYS A 191 3.29 -72.83 -3.91
N ALA A 192 3.82 -71.63 -3.59
CA ALA A 192 3.77 -70.96 -2.29
C ALA A 192 5.02 -70.84 -1.40
N LYS A 193 5.03 -69.69 -0.69
CA LYS A 193 5.77 -69.27 0.52
C LYS A 193 7.24 -68.83 0.44
N GLN A 194 7.40 -67.53 0.74
CA GLN A 194 8.39 -66.91 1.64
C GLN A 194 9.89 -67.05 1.36
N GLY A 195 10.52 -65.91 1.09
CA GLY A 195 11.98 -65.72 1.18
C GLY A 195 12.31 -64.28 1.57
N TYR A 196 12.65 -64.05 2.85
CA TYR A 196 13.32 -62.82 3.28
C TYR A 196 14.82 -62.99 3.02
N TYR A 197 15.44 -62.06 2.29
CA TYR A 197 16.89 -62.11 2.05
C TYR A 197 17.65 -61.32 3.11
N CYS A 198 18.36 -62.05 3.99
CA CYS A 198 19.39 -61.48 4.85
C CYS A 198 20.71 -61.32 4.09
N LEU A 199 21.53 -60.36 4.53
CA LEU A 199 22.97 -60.35 4.28
C LEU A 199 23.67 -60.60 5.61
N THR A 200 24.33 -61.75 5.73
CA THR A 200 25.19 -62.11 6.86
C THR A 200 26.67 -61.91 6.48
N LEU A 201 27.49 -61.58 7.47
CA LEU A 201 28.95 -61.57 7.39
C LEU A 201 29.49 -62.01 8.75
N ASP A 202 29.93 -63.26 8.85
CA ASP A 202 30.51 -63.86 10.05
C ASP A 202 32.03 -63.99 9.93
N ILE A 203 32.78 -63.46 10.90
CA ILE A 203 34.13 -63.91 11.29
C ILE A 203 34.38 -63.53 12.78
N PRO A 204 35.29 -64.20 13.52
CA PRO A 204 34.95 -64.67 14.87
C PRO A 204 35.73 -64.02 16.03
N ASP A 205 35.36 -64.40 17.26
CA ASP A 205 35.92 -63.91 18.52
C ASP A 205 37.42 -64.17 18.74
N GLY A 206 38.12 -63.18 19.28
CA GLY A 206 39.51 -63.24 19.74
C GLY A 206 39.87 -62.07 20.67
N GLN A 207 40.22 -62.38 21.92
CA GLN A 207 40.58 -61.42 22.99
C GLN A 207 42.05 -60.96 22.88
N PRO A 208 42.52 -59.88 23.56
CA PRO A 208 41.82 -58.65 23.96
C PRO A 208 42.68 -57.34 23.78
N ALA A 209 42.17 -56.22 24.33
CA ALA A 209 42.90 -55.08 24.93
C ALA A 209 43.00 -53.72 24.18
N ALA A 210 42.90 -52.66 25.01
CA ALA A 210 43.46 -51.30 24.91
C ALA A 210 43.24 -50.42 23.65
N SER A 211 42.41 -49.38 23.86
CA SER A 211 42.59 -48.00 23.34
C SER A 211 42.89 -47.76 21.85
N ARG A 212 41.84 -47.56 21.05
CA ARG A 212 41.81 -46.67 19.86
C ARG A 212 40.38 -46.18 19.56
N PRO A 213 40.19 -45.13 18.74
CA PRO A 213 39.00 -44.27 18.81
C PRO A 213 37.74 -44.88 18.18
N PHE A 214 36.58 -44.28 18.50
CA PHE A 214 35.27 -44.61 17.94
C PHE A 214 35.24 -44.43 16.41
N ALA A 215 35.46 -45.53 15.68
CA ALA A 215 34.98 -45.65 14.31
C ALA A 215 33.44 -45.79 14.36
N SER A 216 32.71 -44.93 13.67
CA SER A 216 31.25 -44.95 13.64
C SER A 216 30.73 -45.78 12.47
N ASP A 217 30.01 -46.87 12.75
CA ASP A 217 29.25 -47.65 11.75
C ASP A 217 28.05 -46.84 11.22
N ALA A 218 28.34 -45.82 10.41
CA ALA A 218 27.36 -44.97 9.78
C ALA A 218 26.86 -45.62 8.49
N LEU A 219 25.58 -46.01 8.45
CA LEU A 219 24.95 -46.57 7.26
C LEU A 219 24.85 -45.49 6.15
N GLN A 220 25.80 -45.51 5.21
CA GLN A 220 25.77 -44.74 3.97
C GLN A 220 25.33 -45.66 2.82
N ALA A 221 24.20 -45.36 2.20
CA ALA A 221 23.77 -46.04 0.98
C ALA A 221 24.27 -45.31 -0.28
N PRO A 222 24.73 -46.02 -1.33
CA PRO A 222 25.13 -45.39 -2.58
C PRO A 222 23.91 -44.82 -3.32
N MET A 223 23.98 -43.52 -3.66
CA MET A 223 22.86 -42.69 -4.12
C MET A 223 22.10 -43.20 -5.37
N GLY A 224 22.67 -44.14 -6.13
CA GLY A 224 22.06 -44.67 -7.35
C GLY A 224 21.14 -45.88 -7.21
N ARG A 225 21.01 -46.50 -6.01
CA ARG A 225 20.39 -47.85 -5.90
C ARG A 225 19.09 -47.99 -5.10
N LEU A 226 18.62 -46.93 -4.43
CA LEU A 226 17.47 -47.01 -3.51
C LEU A 226 16.15 -46.43 -4.04
N GLN A 227 16.12 -45.82 -5.23
CA GLN A 227 14.92 -45.16 -5.77
C GLN A 227 13.68 -46.08 -5.92
N PHE A 228 13.86 -47.41 -5.94
CA PHE A 228 12.77 -48.39 -6.13
C PHE A 228 12.36 -49.15 -4.85
N VAL A 229 12.92 -48.82 -3.68
CA VAL A 229 12.64 -49.55 -2.43
C VAL A 229 11.34 -49.04 -1.79
N ALA A 230 10.28 -49.85 -1.87
CA ALA A 230 8.96 -49.52 -1.31
C ALA A 230 8.84 -49.74 0.21
N GLU A 231 9.55 -50.72 0.77
CA GLU A 231 9.63 -51.00 2.21
C GLU A 231 11.08 -51.05 2.67
N LEU A 232 11.39 -50.38 3.79
CA LEU A 232 12.72 -50.38 4.40
C LEU A 232 12.63 -50.81 5.87
N LYS A 233 13.43 -51.81 6.25
CA LYS A 233 13.54 -52.31 7.64
C LYS A 233 14.99 -52.16 8.09
N ILE A 234 15.24 -51.17 8.95
CA ILE A 234 16.57 -50.90 9.50
C ILE A 234 16.85 -51.89 10.64
N PRO A 235 17.93 -52.69 10.58
CA PRO A 235 18.21 -53.71 11.60
C PRO A 235 18.41 -53.14 12.99
N ASN A 236 18.10 -53.93 14.02
CA ASN A 236 18.33 -53.58 15.42
C ASN A 236 19.81 -53.32 15.77
N SER A 237 20.77 -53.81 14.98
CA SER A 237 22.20 -53.54 15.16
C SER A 237 22.59 -52.08 14.87
N VAL A 238 21.79 -51.35 14.07
CA VAL A 238 22.07 -49.96 13.70
C VAL A 238 21.79 -49.04 14.89
N LYS A 239 22.81 -48.27 15.30
CA LYS A 239 22.71 -47.24 16.36
C LYS A 239 22.55 -45.82 15.82
N ILE A 240 23.01 -45.54 14.60
CA ILE A 240 23.01 -44.21 13.98
C ILE A 240 22.56 -44.35 12.52
N ILE A 241 21.58 -43.55 12.10
CA ILE A 241 21.21 -43.40 10.69
C ILE A 241 22.05 -42.27 10.10
N GLY A 242 22.79 -42.57 9.02
CA GLY A 242 23.75 -41.65 8.42
C GLY A 242 23.14 -40.35 7.87
N LYS A 243 23.96 -39.30 7.81
CA LYS A 243 23.62 -38.06 7.09
C LYS A 243 23.26 -38.43 5.64
N GLN A 244 22.14 -37.93 5.13
CA GLN A 244 21.65 -38.17 3.76
C GLN A 244 21.45 -39.66 3.38
N ALA A 245 21.37 -40.60 4.33
CA ALA A 245 21.38 -42.05 4.07
C ALA A 245 20.29 -42.56 3.11
N PHE A 246 19.12 -41.92 3.11
CA PHE A 246 17.96 -42.23 2.26
C PHE A 246 17.45 -40.98 1.52
N LEU A 247 18.36 -40.02 1.24
CA LEU A 247 18.06 -38.78 0.53
C LEU A 247 17.36 -39.07 -0.82
N GLY A 248 16.21 -38.45 -1.03
CA GLY A 248 15.45 -38.54 -2.29
C GLY A 248 14.84 -39.91 -2.58
N CYS A 249 14.68 -40.79 -1.59
CA CYS A 249 14.05 -42.12 -1.77
C CYS A 249 12.52 -42.01 -1.93
N SER A 250 12.06 -41.31 -2.97
CA SER A 250 10.67 -40.88 -3.13
C SER A 250 9.64 -42.00 -3.34
N SER A 251 10.07 -43.25 -3.61
CA SER A 251 9.18 -44.42 -3.64
C SER A 251 9.08 -45.20 -2.33
N LEU A 252 9.82 -44.81 -1.28
CA LEU A 252 9.73 -45.44 0.04
C LEU A 252 8.36 -45.16 0.66
N ARG A 253 7.58 -46.21 0.95
CA ARG A 253 6.21 -46.12 1.50
C ARG A 253 6.12 -46.48 2.98
N SER A 254 6.96 -47.42 3.43
CA SER A 254 6.97 -47.94 4.80
C SER A 254 8.39 -48.03 5.34
N LEU A 255 8.60 -47.49 6.55
CA LEU A 255 9.88 -47.45 7.23
C LEU A 255 9.76 -48.04 8.65
N THR A 256 10.44 -49.17 8.88
CA THR A 256 10.64 -49.71 10.24
C THR A 256 12.05 -49.34 10.70
N ILE A 257 12.16 -48.55 11.77
CA ILE A 257 13.44 -48.19 12.39
C ILE A 257 13.80 -49.21 13.50
N GLY A 258 15.06 -49.63 13.55
CA GLY A 258 15.55 -50.61 14.52
C GLY A 258 15.45 -50.13 15.97
N LYS A 259 15.12 -51.05 16.89
CA LYS A 259 14.84 -50.79 18.32
C LYS A 259 15.98 -50.10 19.08
N TYR A 260 17.22 -50.12 18.57
CA TYR A 260 18.39 -49.53 19.23
C TYR A 260 19.01 -48.35 18.45
N VAL A 261 18.31 -47.78 17.47
CA VAL A 261 18.73 -46.51 16.84
C VAL A 261 18.61 -45.37 17.86
N ILE A 262 19.68 -44.60 18.03
CA ILE A 262 19.79 -43.49 19.00
C ILE A 262 19.75 -42.14 18.27
N ILE A 263 20.32 -42.04 17.08
CA ILE A 263 20.50 -40.78 16.35
C ILE A 263 20.04 -40.93 14.90
N ILE A 264 19.27 -39.96 14.42
CA ILE A 264 18.90 -39.78 13.01
C ILE A 264 19.54 -38.46 12.54
N LEU A 265 20.55 -38.56 11.66
CA LEU A 265 21.37 -37.41 11.25
C LEU A 265 20.74 -36.55 10.14
N LYS A 266 21.39 -35.41 9.84
CA LYS A 266 20.90 -34.39 8.91
C LYS A 266 20.48 -34.98 7.55
N TYR A 267 19.29 -34.61 7.07
CA TYR A 267 18.72 -35.06 5.80
C TYR A 267 18.54 -36.60 5.65
N ALA A 268 18.55 -37.39 6.73
CA ALA A 268 18.55 -38.86 6.66
C ALA A 268 17.47 -39.46 5.73
N PHE A 269 16.27 -38.88 5.71
CA PHE A 269 15.11 -39.29 4.89
C PHE A 269 14.51 -38.10 4.11
N TYR A 270 15.29 -37.05 3.85
CA TYR A 270 14.83 -35.87 3.10
C TYR A 270 14.26 -36.29 1.74
N GLY A 271 13.05 -35.84 1.39
CA GLY A 271 12.41 -36.12 0.11
C GLY A 271 11.89 -37.56 -0.07
N CYS A 272 11.69 -38.32 1.00
CA CYS A 272 10.96 -39.60 1.00
C CYS A 272 9.44 -39.39 0.80
N ARG A 273 9.06 -38.79 -0.34
CA ARG A 273 7.73 -38.22 -0.61
C ARG A 273 6.56 -39.18 -0.38
N ALA A 274 6.72 -40.47 -0.65
CA ALA A 274 5.66 -41.48 -0.53
C ALA A 274 5.55 -42.16 0.86
N LEU A 275 6.37 -41.78 1.84
CA LEU A 275 6.40 -42.41 3.17
C LEU A 275 5.11 -42.07 3.92
N LYS A 276 4.30 -43.09 4.25
CA LYS A 276 2.93 -42.89 4.78
C LYS A 276 2.82 -42.79 6.30
N SER A 277 3.62 -43.55 7.04
CA SER A 277 3.56 -43.56 8.50
C SER A 277 4.95 -43.81 9.11
N LEU A 278 5.18 -43.23 10.29
CA LEU A 278 6.46 -43.30 10.97
C LEU A 278 6.30 -43.39 12.50
N THR A 279 6.64 -44.56 13.05
CA THR A 279 6.83 -44.74 14.49
C THR A 279 8.32 -44.68 14.81
N ILE A 280 8.75 -43.62 15.51
CA ILE A 280 10.16 -43.46 15.90
C ILE A 280 10.42 -44.23 17.22
N PRO A 281 11.41 -45.15 17.28
CA PRO A 281 11.64 -45.98 18.46
C PRO A 281 12.03 -45.19 19.71
N LYS A 282 11.61 -45.67 20.90
CA LYS A 282 11.87 -45.08 22.24
C LYS A 282 13.35 -44.99 22.67
N SER A 283 14.27 -45.33 21.77
CA SER A 283 15.72 -45.23 21.92
C SER A 283 16.30 -43.99 21.20
N VAL A 284 15.57 -43.42 20.24
CA VAL A 284 15.99 -42.25 19.47
C VAL A 284 15.97 -41.02 20.36
N LYS A 285 17.13 -40.41 20.57
CA LYS A 285 17.32 -39.18 21.34
C LYS A 285 17.41 -37.92 20.47
N THR A 286 17.85 -38.08 19.22
CA THR A 286 18.15 -36.96 18.33
C THR A 286 17.59 -37.21 16.94
N ILE A 287 16.78 -36.26 16.47
CA ILE A 287 16.29 -36.16 15.10
C ILE A 287 16.83 -34.83 14.59
N ALA A 288 17.91 -34.87 13.81
CA ALA A 288 18.66 -33.66 13.43
C ALA A 288 18.00 -32.87 12.28
N ASN A 289 18.56 -31.68 11.99
CA ASN A 289 18.04 -30.74 10.99
C ASN A 289 17.58 -31.44 9.68
N SER A 290 16.39 -31.09 9.20
CA SER A 290 15.82 -31.59 7.94
C SER A 290 15.75 -33.13 7.81
N ALA A 291 15.77 -33.90 8.90
CA ALA A 291 15.86 -35.38 8.83
C ALA A 291 14.73 -36.04 8.03
N PHE A 292 13.51 -35.50 8.07
CA PHE A 292 12.32 -35.98 7.35
C PHE A 292 11.67 -34.88 6.49
N GLU A 293 12.39 -33.80 6.19
CA GLU A 293 11.89 -32.70 5.35
C GLU A 293 11.45 -33.21 3.96
N GLY A 294 10.25 -32.82 3.52
CA GLY A 294 9.67 -33.25 2.24
C GLY A 294 9.11 -34.69 2.22
N CYS A 295 8.84 -35.30 3.38
CA CYS A 295 8.06 -36.54 3.47
C CYS A 295 6.55 -36.27 3.27
N SER A 296 6.20 -35.77 2.08
CA SER A 296 4.90 -35.16 1.78
C SER A 296 3.66 -36.00 2.13
N SER A 297 3.72 -37.33 1.96
CA SER A 297 2.61 -38.26 2.25
C SER A 297 2.58 -38.80 3.69
N LEU A 298 3.37 -38.25 4.62
CA LEU A 298 3.43 -38.74 6.00
C LEU A 298 2.15 -38.37 6.75
N GLU A 299 1.20 -39.30 6.83
CA GLU A 299 -0.12 -39.11 7.45
C GLU A 299 -0.08 -39.13 8.98
N SER A 300 0.89 -39.85 9.56
CA SER A 300 1.01 -40.07 11.01
C SER A 300 2.46 -40.19 11.47
N LEU A 301 2.77 -39.48 12.56
CA LEU A 301 4.08 -39.42 13.21
C LEU A 301 3.91 -39.67 14.70
N THR A 302 4.79 -40.49 15.30
CA THR A 302 4.92 -40.60 16.76
C THR A 302 6.35 -40.32 17.18
N ILE A 303 6.57 -39.16 17.82
CA ILE A 303 7.85 -38.78 18.42
C ILE A 303 7.89 -39.35 19.85
N PRO A 304 8.92 -40.11 20.24
CA PRO A 304 9.02 -40.72 21.57
C PRO A 304 9.54 -39.72 22.62
N ASN A 305 9.16 -39.96 23.88
CA ASN A 305 9.61 -39.23 25.09
C ASN A 305 11.13 -39.34 25.39
N SER A 306 11.93 -39.76 24.42
CA SER A 306 13.39 -39.80 24.46
C SER A 306 14.04 -38.65 23.69
N VAL A 307 13.27 -37.92 22.87
CA VAL A 307 13.72 -36.75 22.08
C VAL A 307 13.59 -35.48 22.91
N ALA A 308 14.69 -34.73 23.06
CA ALA A 308 14.74 -33.49 23.86
C ALA A 308 14.46 -32.21 23.05
N ASP A 309 14.75 -32.21 21.76
CA ASP A 309 14.62 -31.04 20.88
C ASP A 309 14.13 -31.50 19.50
N ILE A 310 13.28 -30.69 18.86
CA ILE A 310 12.84 -30.92 17.48
C ILE A 310 13.62 -29.94 16.59
N TRP A 311 14.64 -30.46 15.92
CA TRP A 311 15.67 -29.66 15.24
C TRP A 311 15.19 -28.94 13.97
N LYS A 312 15.90 -27.88 13.55
CA LYS A 312 15.53 -26.97 12.46
C LYS A 312 15.08 -27.71 11.20
N SER A 313 13.85 -27.42 10.76
CA SER A 313 13.18 -28.05 9.61
C SER A 313 13.00 -29.58 9.65
N ALA A 314 13.11 -30.24 10.82
CA ALA A 314 13.13 -31.72 10.91
C ALA A 314 11.98 -32.44 10.19
N PHE A 315 10.76 -31.88 10.17
CA PHE A 315 9.56 -32.43 9.53
C PHE A 315 8.92 -31.44 8.54
N LYS A 316 9.65 -30.42 8.10
CA LYS A 316 9.19 -29.41 7.14
C LYS A 316 8.60 -30.04 5.87
N GLY A 317 7.42 -29.63 5.44
CA GLY A 317 6.75 -30.14 4.24
C GLY A 317 6.21 -31.56 4.35
N CYS A 318 5.94 -32.07 5.56
CA CYS A 318 5.12 -33.27 5.76
C CYS A 318 3.64 -32.95 5.54
N SER A 319 3.29 -32.55 4.32
CA SER A 319 2.02 -31.91 3.96
C SER A 319 0.75 -32.67 4.37
N SER A 320 0.79 -34.01 4.40
CA SER A 320 -0.35 -34.87 4.78
C SER A 320 -0.44 -35.20 6.28
N LEU A 321 0.45 -34.67 7.13
CA LEU A 321 0.46 -34.99 8.57
C LEU A 321 -0.77 -34.39 9.26
N LYS A 322 -1.69 -35.23 9.72
CA LYS A 322 -3.00 -34.79 10.24
C LYS A 322 -3.03 -34.40 11.71
N ASN A 323 -2.27 -35.10 12.56
CA ASN A 323 -2.30 -34.90 14.01
C ASN A 323 -0.89 -35.00 14.57
N LEU A 324 -0.53 -34.09 15.48
CA LEU A 324 0.79 -34.04 16.10
C LEU A 324 0.70 -33.82 17.61
N THR A 325 1.09 -34.85 18.37
CA THR A 325 1.37 -34.73 19.80
C THR A 325 2.88 -34.62 20.01
N ILE A 326 3.34 -33.49 20.53
CA ILE A 326 4.74 -33.31 20.93
C ILE A 326 4.91 -33.89 22.34
N PRO A 327 5.91 -34.76 22.59
CA PRO A 327 6.05 -35.43 23.89
C PRO A 327 6.69 -34.51 24.94
N ASN A 328 6.31 -34.69 26.21
CA ASN A 328 6.76 -33.90 27.39
C ASN A 328 8.28 -33.94 27.68
N SER A 329 9.08 -34.55 26.80
CA SER A 329 10.55 -34.47 26.84
C SER A 329 11.10 -33.32 25.99
N VAL A 330 10.31 -32.76 25.07
CA VAL A 330 10.75 -31.70 24.15
C VAL A 330 10.74 -30.36 24.86
N THR A 331 11.87 -29.65 24.84
CA THR A 331 12.02 -28.30 25.42
C THR A 331 12.02 -27.19 24.39
N ASN A 332 12.52 -27.44 23.17
CA ASN A 332 12.58 -26.45 22.09
C ASN A 332 11.98 -27.00 20.79
N ILE A 333 11.26 -26.14 20.08
CA ILE A 333 10.76 -26.39 18.72
C ILE A 333 11.49 -25.41 17.80
N GLU A 334 12.54 -25.90 17.13
CA GLU A 334 13.45 -25.08 16.33
C GLU A 334 12.82 -24.62 15.00
N ASP A 335 13.47 -23.66 14.35
CA ASP A 335 12.94 -22.96 13.18
C ASP A 335 12.41 -23.90 12.09
N SER A 336 11.22 -23.57 11.58
CA SER A 336 10.54 -24.30 10.52
C SER A 336 10.32 -25.80 10.78
N ALA A 337 10.44 -26.29 12.02
CA ALA A 337 10.38 -27.72 12.37
C ALA A 337 9.23 -28.48 11.69
N PHE A 338 8.05 -27.86 11.60
CA PHE A 338 6.83 -28.39 11.00
C PHE A 338 6.25 -27.45 9.91
N ALA A 339 7.03 -26.51 9.39
CA ALA A 339 6.56 -25.59 8.35
C ALA A 339 6.04 -26.36 7.12
N GLY A 340 4.84 -26.04 6.64
CA GLY A 340 4.20 -26.70 5.51
C GLY A 340 3.59 -28.07 5.82
N CYS A 341 3.31 -28.39 7.09
CA CYS A 341 2.41 -29.50 7.46
C CYS A 341 0.93 -29.09 7.22
N SER A 342 0.59 -28.83 5.95
CA SER A 342 -0.65 -28.16 5.53
C SER A 342 -1.95 -28.81 6.04
N SER A 343 -1.99 -30.14 6.17
CA SER A 343 -3.15 -30.90 6.65
C SER A 343 -3.17 -31.12 8.17
N LEU A 344 -2.33 -30.44 8.95
CA LEU A 344 -2.29 -30.57 10.41
C LEU A 344 -3.56 -29.98 11.04
N GLU A 345 -4.51 -30.83 11.39
CA GLU A 345 -5.81 -30.46 11.97
C GLU A 345 -5.72 -30.19 13.48
N SER A 346 -4.86 -30.93 14.19
CA SER A 346 -4.66 -30.77 15.64
C SER A 346 -3.18 -30.83 16.06
N LEU A 347 -2.82 -29.94 16.99
CA LEU A 347 -1.50 -29.81 17.58
C LEU A 347 -1.62 -29.77 19.10
N THR A 348 -0.78 -30.54 19.80
CA THR A 348 -0.62 -30.42 21.27
C THR A 348 0.84 -30.13 21.60
N ILE A 349 1.09 -28.93 22.12
CA ILE A 349 2.39 -28.49 22.63
C ILE A 349 2.40 -28.72 24.16
N PRO A 350 3.34 -29.50 24.72
CA PRO A 350 3.37 -29.82 26.14
C PRO A 350 4.02 -28.70 26.98
N ASN A 351 3.69 -28.66 28.27
CA ASN A 351 4.26 -27.75 29.29
C ASN A 351 5.77 -27.94 29.58
N SER A 352 6.49 -28.68 28.73
CA SER A 352 7.96 -28.76 28.72
C SER A 352 8.59 -27.79 27.73
N VAL A 353 7.84 -27.31 26.73
CA VAL A 353 8.35 -26.42 25.67
C VAL A 353 8.46 -24.99 26.18
N THR A 354 9.67 -24.41 26.10
CA THR A 354 9.96 -23.03 26.50
C THR A 354 10.05 -22.04 25.34
N SER A 355 10.27 -22.53 24.12
CA SER A 355 10.46 -21.71 22.92
C SER A 355 9.77 -22.30 21.69
N ILE A 356 9.28 -21.43 20.80
CA ILE A 356 8.78 -21.77 19.47
C ILE A 356 9.53 -20.89 18.47
N GLY A 357 10.43 -21.50 17.68
CA GLY A 357 11.33 -20.81 16.76
C GLY A 357 10.70 -20.38 15.42
N ASP A 358 11.51 -19.75 14.57
CA ASP A 358 11.03 -18.98 13.43
C ASP A 358 10.36 -19.87 12.38
N SER A 359 9.16 -19.48 11.96
CA SER A 359 8.31 -20.24 11.03
C SER A 359 8.00 -21.68 11.48
N ALA A 360 8.14 -22.04 12.77
CA ALA A 360 8.04 -23.42 13.26
C ALA A 360 6.83 -24.22 12.73
N PHE A 361 5.67 -23.59 12.61
CA PHE A 361 4.41 -24.14 12.09
C PHE A 361 3.84 -23.36 10.89
N LYS A 362 4.66 -22.50 10.25
CA LYS A 362 4.27 -21.70 9.07
C LYS A 362 3.60 -22.56 7.99
N GLY A 363 2.38 -22.21 7.59
CA GLY A 363 1.61 -22.91 6.57
C GLY A 363 0.95 -24.21 7.05
N CYS A 364 0.73 -24.40 8.35
CA CYS A 364 -0.19 -25.43 8.87
C CYS A 364 -1.66 -25.03 8.64
N SER A 365 -2.04 -24.87 7.37
CA SER A 365 -3.29 -24.23 6.92
C SER A 365 -4.59 -24.80 7.51
N SER A 366 -4.61 -26.08 7.87
CA SER A 366 -5.79 -26.75 8.46
C SER A 366 -5.84 -26.74 10.00
N LEU A 367 -4.90 -26.10 10.70
CA LEU A 367 -4.85 -26.08 12.15
C LEU A 367 -6.00 -25.24 12.71
N LYS A 368 -6.93 -25.85 13.44
CA LYS A 368 -8.18 -25.21 13.89
C LYS A 368 -8.08 -24.45 15.20
N SER A 369 -7.32 -24.96 16.16
CA SER A 369 -7.19 -24.34 17.48
C SER A 369 -5.78 -24.54 18.05
N LEU A 370 -5.34 -23.56 18.84
CA LEU A 370 -4.00 -23.55 19.42
C LEU A 370 -4.03 -22.98 20.84
N THR A 371 -3.56 -23.78 21.79
CA THR A 371 -3.25 -23.31 23.15
C THR A 371 -1.73 -23.30 23.30
N ILE A 372 -1.14 -22.13 23.48
CA ILE A 372 0.27 -21.97 23.83
C ILE A 372 0.42 -22.33 25.33
N PRO A 373 1.33 -23.23 25.72
CA PRO A 373 1.46 -23.65 27.11
C PRO A 373 2.20 -22.60 27.95
N TYR A 374 1.87 -22.55 29.26
CA TYR A 374 2.43 -21.63 30.27
C TYR A 374 3.95 -21.74 30.52
N SER A 375 4.67 -22.59 29.76
CA SER A 375 6.14 -22.66 29.77
C SER A 375 6.78 -21.82 28.67
N VAL A 376 6.03 -21.44 27.62
CA VAL A 376 6.56 -20.63 26.51
C VAL A 376 6.69 -19.17 26.92
N THR A 377 7.86 -18.58 26.64
CA THR A 377 8.12 -17.15 26.83
C THR A 377 8.22 -16.37 25.52
N ASN A 378 8.53 -17.04 24.41
CA ASN A 378 8.81 -16.42 23.11
C ASN A 378 8.13 -17.21 21.97
N ILE A 379 7.50 -16.50 21.05
CA ILE A 379 6.99 -17.02 19.77
C ILE A 379 7.73 -16.30 18.64
N GLY A 380 8.54 -17.02 17.87
CA GLY A 380 9.43 -16.47 16.84
C GLY A 380 8.75 -15.99 15.56
N ASP A 381 9.55 -15.46 14.64
CA ASP A 381 9.07 -14.76 13.46
C ASP A 381 8.34 -15.69 12.50
N SER A 382 7.17 -15.27 12.01
CA SER A 382 6.28 -16.06 11.15
C SER A 382 5.87 -17.44 11.72
N ALA A 383 6.02 -17.69 13.03
CA ALA A 383 5.90 -19.03 13.64
C ALA A 383 4.63 -19.80 13.23
N PHE A 384 3.50 -19.12 13.07
CA PHE A 384 2.20 -19.66 12.66
C PHE A 384 1.64 -18.96 11.40
N GLU A 385 2.46 -18.24 10.63
CA GLU A 385 2.03 -17.54 9.40
C GLU A 385 1.30 -18.52 8.47
N GLY A 386 0.11 -18.13 7.98
CA GLY A 386 -0.69 -18.94 7.05
C GLY A 386 -1.36 -20.16 7.68
N CYS A 387 -1.56 -20.19 9.01
CA CYS A 387 -2.50 -21.10 9.66
C CYS A 387 -3.95 -20.62 9.42
N SER A 388 -4.37 -20.62 8.16
CA SER A 388 -5.58 -19.95 7.66
C SER A 388 -6.89 -20.33 8.36
N SER A 389 -7.01 -21.59 8.80
CA SER A 389 -8.19 -22.10 9.50
C SER A 389 -8.10 -22.02 11.03
N LEU A 390 -7.17 -21.24 11.60
CA LEU A 390 -7.04 -21.07 13.05
C LEU A 390 -8.19 -20.24 13.60
N GLU A 391 -9.25 -20.92 14.05
CA GLU A 391 -10.48 -20.35 14.62
C GLU A 391 -10.25 -19.78 16.03
N SER A 392 -9.41 -20.43 16.83
CA SER A 392 -9.20 -20.08 18.25
C SER A 392 -7.74 -20.18 18.71
N LEU A 393 -7.24 -19.11 19.34
CA LEU A 393 -5.89 -18.98 19.85
C LEU A 393 -5.89 -18.55 21.33
N THR A 394 -5.19 -19.29 22.19
CA THR A 394 -4.93 -18.92 23.58
C THR A 394 -3.44 -18.68 23.79
N ILE A 395 -3.06 -17.45 24.18
CA ILE A 395 -1.69 -17.07 24.53
C ILE A 395 -1.62 -16.74 26.04
N PRO A 396 -0.73 -17.37 26.83
CA PRO A 396 -0.64 -17.12 28.28
C PRO A 396 0.20 -15.88 28.61
N ASN A 397 -0.03 -15.29 29.80
CA ASN A 397 0.75 -14.18 30.37
C ASN A 397 2.21 -14.57 30.77
N THR A 398 2.78 -15.61 30.16
CA THR A 398 4.21 -15.93 30.19
C THR A 398 4.91 -15.55 28.88
N VAL A 399 4.16 -15.36 27.79
CA VAL A 399 4.70 -14.94 26.49
C VAL A 399 5.01 -13.44 26.55
N THR A 400 6.30 -13.13 26.50
CA THR A 400 6.84 -11.75 26.56
C THR A 400 7.08 -11.15 25.18
N SER A 401 7.19 -12.01 24.15
CA SER A 401 7.47 -11.61 22.78
C SER A 401 6.71 -12.48 21.78
N ILE A 402 6.10 -11.83 20.80
CA ILE A 402 5.46 -12.39 19.61
C ILE A 402 6.16 -11.73 18.42
N GLY A 403 6.84 -12.53 17.58
CA GLY A 403 7.72 -12.04 16.51
C GLY A 403 7.00 -11.48 15.28
N ASP A 404 7.80 -10.95 14.35
CA ASP A 404 7.32 -10.35 13.10
C ASP A 404 6.53 -11.38 12.28
N SER A 405 5.35 -10.99 11.80
CA SER A 405 4.41 -11.85 11.06
C SER A 405 3.97 -13.14 11.77
N ALA A 406 4.16 -13.28 13.10
CA ALA A 406 3.98 -14.56 13.81
C ALA A 406 2.65 -15.28 13.57
N PHE A 407 1.53 -14.56 13.42
CA PHE A 407 0.19 -15.09 13.12
C PHE A 407 -0.39 -14.52 11.82
N LYS A 408 0.44 -13.92 10.96
CA LYS A 408 0.04 -13.35 9.67
C LYS A 408 -0.75 -14.35 8.82
N GLY A 409 -1.94 -13.97 8.36
CA GLY A 409 -2.80 -14.81 7.53
C GLY A 409 -3.53 -15.91 8.29
N CYS A 410 -3.72 -15.79 9.61
CA CYS A 410 -4.68 -16.61 10.37
C CYS A 410 -6.11 -16.10 10.11
N SER A 411 -6.56 -16.23 8.84
CA SER A 411 -7.75 -15.58 8.30
C SER A 411 -9.05 -15.86 9.04
N SER A 412 -9.18 -17.03 9.69
CA SER A 412 -10.36 -17.46 10.46
C SER A 412 -10.32 -17.12 11.95
N LEU A 413 -9.31 -16.40 12.45
CA LEU A 413 -9.21 -16.09 13.89
C LEU A 413 -10.27 -15.07 14.30
N GLU A 414 -11.27 -15.50 15.07
CA GLU A 414 -12.44 -14.68 15.41
C GLU A 414 -12.19 -13.66 16.54
N SER A 415 -11.30 -13.99 17.49
CA SER A 415 -11.02 -13.15 18.66
C SER A 415 -9.58 -13.31 19.17
N LEU A 416 -9.03 -12.23 19.73
CA LEU A 416 -7.66 -12.17 20.22
C LEU A 416 -7.54 -11.32 21.49
N THR A 417 -6.87 -11.87 22.51
CA THR A 417 -6.40 -11.12 23.67
C THR A 417 -4.87 -11.15 23.68
N ILE A 418 -4.24 -9.99 23.57
CA ILE A 418 -2.79 -9.86 23.72
C ILE A 418 -2.44 -10.03 25.21
N PRO A 419 -1.43 -10.85 25.58
CA PRO A 419 -1.07 -11.05 26.99
C PRO A 419 -0.50 -9.79 27.65
N ASN A 420 -0.75 -9.63 28.96
CA ASN A 420 -0.24 -8.51 29.79
C ASN A 420 1.29 -8.53 30.01
N SER A 421 1.97 -9.54 29.44
CA SER A 421 3.41 -9.71 29.44
C SER A 421 4.08 -9.22 28.16
N VAL A 422 3.30 -8.88 27.12
CA VAL A 422 3.80 -8.31 25.85
C VAL A 422 3.95 -6.80 25.99
N ALA A 423 5.15 -6.30 25.70
CA ALA A 423 5.48 -4.88 25.72
C ALA A 423 5.20 -4.19 24.38
N ASP A 424 5.43 -4.84 23.25
CA ASP A 424 5.24 -4.25 21.91
C ASP A 424 4.66 -5.29 20.95
N ILE A 425 3.82 -4.85 20.02
CA ILE A 425 3.22 -5.71 18.99
C ILE A 425 4.05 -5.61 17.72
N ALA A 426 4.70 -6.71 17.34
CA ALA A 426 5.65 -6.78 16.22
C ALA A 426 5.02 -6.57 14.83
N ASN A 427 5.86 -6.33 13.83
CA ASN A 427 5.43 -5.92 12.49
C ASN A 427 4.66 -7.04 11.79
N SER A 428 3.55 -6.70 11.14
CA SER A 428 2.63 -7.65 10.48
C SER A 428 2.13 -8.80 11.38
N ALA A 429 2.30 -8.75 12.72
CA ALA A 429 2.12 -9.90 13.60
C ALA A 429 0.77 -10.63 13.44
N PHE A 430 -0.30 -9.89 13.15
CA PHE A 430 -1.66 -10.38 12.89
C PHE A 430 -2.22 -9.86 11.55
N GLU A 431 -1.37 -9.47 10.60
CA GLU A 431 -1.78 -9.03 9.26
C GLU A 431 -2.64 -10.11 8.57
N GLY A 432 -3.81 -9.75 8.04
CA GLY A 432 -4.68 -10.66 7.31
C GLY A 432 -5.47 -11.64 8.20
N CYS A 433 -5.60 -11.37 9.50
CA CYS A 433 -6.59 -12.02 10.37
C CYS A 433 -8.02 -11.50 10.05
N SER A 434 -8.48 -11.76 8.83
CA SER A 434 -9.67 -11.12 8.23
C SER A 434 -10.96 -11.25 9.05
N SER A 435 -11.17 -12.36 9.76
CA SER A 435 -12.34 -12.63 10.59
C SER A 435 -12.24 -12.12 12.03
N LEU A 436 -11.19 -11.38 12.41
CA LEU A 436 -10.98 -10.90 13.78
C LEU A 436 -12.01 -9.84 14.15
N GLU A 437 -13.08 -10.22 14.85
CA GLU A 437 -14.13 -9.30 15.28
C GLU A 437 -13.79 -8.55 16.58
N SER A 438 -12.99 -9.17 17.45
CA SER A 438 -12.71 -8.69 18.80
C SER A 438 -11.22 -8.77 19.15
N LEU A 439 -10.62 -7.61 19.42
CA LEU A 439 -9.22 -7.45 19.82
C LEU A 439 -9.13 -6.77 21.19
N THR A 440 -8.43 -7.39 22.13
CA THR A 440 -8.07 -6.77 23.42
C THR A 440 -6.58 -6.53 23.50
N ILE A 441 -6.18 -5.26 23.57
CA ILE A 441 -4.80 -4.80 23.79
C ILE A 441 -4.65 -4.36 25.26
N PRO A 442 -3.73 -4.94 26.04
CA PRO A 442 -3.55 -4.62 27.45
C PRO A 442 -2.68 -3.37 27.66
N ASN A 443 -2.76 -2.80 28.86
CA ASN A 443 -1.98 -1.62 29.26
C ASN A 443 -0.48 -1.90 29.48
N SER A 444 0.03 -3.05 29.04
CA SER A 444 1.46 -3.34 28.94
C SER A 444 2.07 -2.91 27.60
N VAL A 445 1.23 -2.69 26.58
CA VAL A 445 1.69 -2.43 25.21
C VAL A 445 2.07 -0.95 25.01
N THR A 446 3.33 -0.69 24.68
CA THR A 446 3.90 0.65 24.46
C THR A 446 3.89 1.09 23.00
N SER A 447 3.92 0.16 22.05
CA SER A 447 3.85 0.44 20.62
C SER A 447 3.11 -0.65 19.82
N THR A 448 2.54 -0.24 18.69
CA THR A 448 2.01 -1.15 17.66
C THR A 448 2.84 -0.99 16.40
N GLY A 449 3.53 -2.05 15.96
CA GLY A 449 4.41 -2.04 14.80
C GLY A 449 3.67 -2.01 13.45
N ASP A 450 4.46 -1.90 12.38
CA ASP A 450 3.96 -1.66 11.03
C ASP A 450 3.09 -2.81 10.54
N SER A 451 1.94 -2.49 9.95
CA SER A 451 0.95 -3.45 9.44
C SER A 451 0.46 -4.49 10.45
N ALA A 452 0.67 -4.30 11.76
CA ALA A 452 0.43 -5.32 12.80
C ALA A 452 -0.96 -5.98 12.75
N PHE A 453 -2.01 -5.23 12.41
CA PHE A 453 -3.39 -5.70 12.24
C PHE A 453 -3.97 -5.36 10.86
N LYS A 454 -3.11 -5.05 9.87
CA LYS A 454 -3.51 -4.74 8.49
C LYS A 454 -4.40 -5.83 7.90
N GLY A 455 -5.57 -5.46 7.40
CA GLY A 455 -6.54 -6.38 6.80
C GLY A 455 -7.34 -7.21 7.81
N CYS A 456 -7.43 -6.80 9.08
CA CYS A 456 -8.42 -7.33 10.04
C CYS A 456 -9.83 -6.80 9.71
N SER A 457 -10.34 -7.15 8.52
CA SER A 457 -11.51 -6.55 7.88
C SER A 457 -12.79 -6.55 8.71
N SER A 458 -12.98 -7.55 9.59
CA SER A 458 -14.17 -7.70 10.44
C SER A 458 -14.05 -7.04 11.83
N LEU A 459 -12.96 -6.34 12.16
CA LEU A 459 -12.76 -5.71 13.47
C LEU A 459 -13.74 -4.54 13.66
N LYS A 460 -14.69 -4.65 14.59
CA LYS A 460 -15.80 -3.69 14.74
C LYS A 460 -15.47 -2.48 15.61
N SER A 461 -14.66 -2.67 16.65
CA SER A 461 -14.27 -1.60 17.56
C SER A 461 -12.86 -1.80 18.10
N LEU A 462 -12.18 -0.68 18.40
CA LEU A 462 -10.81 -0.67 18.87
C LEU A 462 -10.59 0.43 19.93
N THR A 463 -10.14 0.02 21.11
CA THR A 463 -9.64 0.94 22.14
C THR A 463 -8.13 0.79 22.24
N ILE A 464 -7.38 1.82 21.85
CA ILE A 464 -5.93 1.89 22.06
C ILE A 464 -5.68 2.18 23.55
N PRO A 465 -4.87 1.38 24.27
CA PRO A 465 -4.62 1.61 25.70
C PRO A 465 -3.68 2.79 25.95
N TYR A 466 -3.80 3.44 27.12
CA TYR A 466 -3.08 4.66 27.50
C TYR A 466 -1.54 4.51 27.66
N SER A 467 -1.02 3.30 27.45
CA SER A 467 0.41 2.98 27.41
C SER A 467 1.00 3.13 26.02
N VAL A 468 0.17 3.07 24.96
CA VAL A 468 0.64 3.21 23.58
C VAL A 468 1.03 4.64 23.30
N THR A 469 2.23 4.81 22.75
CA THR A 469 2.80 6.09 22.32
C THR A 469 2.83 6.22 20.80
N ASN A 470 3.12 5.13 20.09
CA ASN A 470 3.24 5.10 18.64
C ASN A 470 2.34 4.03 18.02
N ILE A 471 1.67 4.38 16.92
CA ILE A 471 0.94 3.48 16.03
C ILE A 471 1.68 3.50 14.68
N GLY A 472 2.27 2.38 14.27
CA GLY A 472 3.13 2.25 13.09
C GLY A 472 2.41 2.28 11.74
N ASP A 473 3.19 2.19 10.67
CA ASP A 473 2.72 2.41 9.29
C ASP A 473 1.76 1.29 8.86
N SER A 474 0.64 1.66 8.24
CA SER A 474 -0.45 0.75 7.85
C SER A 474 -0.99 -0.15 8.99
N ALA A 475 -0.74 0.15 10.27
CA ALA A 475 -1.00 -0.77 11.40
C ALA A 475 -2.42 -1.37 11.43
N PHE A 476 -3.43 -0.61 11.03
CA PHE A 476 -4.84 -1.01 10.92
C PHE A 476 -5.42 -0.76 9.50
N GLU A 477 -4.57 -0.67 8.47
CA GLU A 477 -5.01 -0.49 7.08
C GLU A 477 -5.98 -1.61 6.66
N GLY A 478 -7.14 -1.26 6.12
CA GLY A 478 -8.13 -2.22 5.65
C GLY A 478 -8.94 -2.91 6.75
N CYS A 479 -8.96 -2.36 7.98
CA CYS A 479 -9.96 -2.70 8.99
C CYS A 479 -11.34 -2.13 8.60
N SER A 480 -11.90 -2.64 7.50
CA SER A 480 -13.03 -2.04 6.78
C SER A 480 -14.31 -1.87 7.60
N SER A 481 -14.56 -2.75 8.57
CA SER A 481 -15.72 -2.71 9.46
C SER A 481 -15.47 -2.02 10.80
N LEU A 482 -14.38 -1.26 10.95
CA LEU A 482 -14.08 -0.53 12.19
C LEU A 482 -15.03 0.67 12.34
N GLU A 483 -16.11 0.47 13.10
CA GLU A 483 -17.16 1.47 13.38
C GLU A 483 -16.70 2.49 14.44
N SER A 484 -15.95 2.04 15.45
CA SER A 484 -15.57 2.86 16.62
C SER A 484 -14.10 2.71 17.02
N LEU A 485 -13.39 3.83 17.06
CA LEU A 485 -11.97 3.93 17.41
C LEU A 485 -11.76 4.93 18.54
N THR A 486 -11.07 4.51 19.61
CA THR A 486 -10.62 5.40 20.70
C THR A 486 -9.09 5.46 20.73
N ILE A 487 -8.53 6.66 20.49
CA ILE A 487 -7.10 6.95 20.59
C ILE A 487 -6.84 7.86 21.82
N PRO A 488 -5.99 7.46 22.79
CA PRO A 488 -5.71 8.24 23.99
C PRO A 488 -4.63 9.31 23.76
N ASN A 489 -4.63 10.35 24.61
CA ASN A 489 -3.61 11.42 24.67
C ASN A 489 -2.20 10.95 25.12
N SER A 490 -1.91 9.65 25.10
CA SER A 490 -0.57 9.09 25.16
C SER A 490 0.05 8.91 23.77
N VAL A 491 -0.78 8.80 22.72
CA VAL A 491 -0.33 8.57 21.35
C VAL A 491 0.23 9.87 20.77
N THR A 492 1.54 9.91 20.55
CA THR A 492 2.26 11.04 19.95
C THR A 492 2.44 10.90 18.45
N SER A 493 2.34 9.69 17.90
CA SER A 493 2.56 9.41 16.48
C SER A 493 1.57 8.39 15.93
N ILE A 494 1.03 8.71 14.74
CA ILE A 494 0.18 7.84 13.91
C ILE A 494 0.85 7.78 12.54
N GLY A 495 1.33 6.61 12.15
CA GLY A 495 2.14 6.40 10.94
C GLY A 495 1.40 6.52 9.61
N ASP A 496 2.18 6.44 8.53
CA ASP A 496 1.70 6.50 7.15
C ASP A 496 0.63 5.42 6.92
N SER A 497 -0.51 5.79 6.32
CA SER A 497 -1.64 4.88 6.05
C SER A 497 -2.21 4.12 7.27
N ALA A 498 -1.91 4.50 8.52
CA ALA A 498 -2.21 3.69 9.71
C ALA A 498 -3.67 3.20 9.84
N PHE A 499 -4.66 3.98 9.42
CA PHE A 499 -6.08 3.64 9.41
C PHE A 499 -6.71 3.73 8.01
N LYS A 500 -5.89 3.70 6.95
CA LYS A 500 -6.32 3.74 5.55
C LYS A 500 -7.35 2.63 5.25
N GLY A 501 -8.49 3.00 4.69
CA GLY A 501 -9.55 2.06 4.32
C GLY A 501 -10.39 1.54 5.49
N CYS A 502 -10.40 2.22 6.65
CA CYS A 502 -11.39 2.00 7.71
C CYS A 502 -12.77 2.56 7.29
N SER A 503 -13.35 1.97 6.24
CA SER A 503 -14.51 2.50 5.52
C SER A 503 -15.76 2.73 6.36
N SER A 504 -15.95 1.99 7.47
CA SER A 504 -17.07 2.11 8.40
C SER A 504 -16.85 3.08 9.56
N LEU A 505 -15.70 3.76 9.67
CA LEU A 505 -15.40 4.62 10.82
C LEU A 505 -16.27 5.89 10.80
N GLU A 506 -17.27 5.97 11.68
CA GLU A 506 -18.26 7.06 11.69
C GLU A 506 -17.71 8.36 12.31
N SER A 507 -16.86 8.26 13.34
CA SER A 507 -16.32 9.41 14.06
C SER A 507 -14.92 9.20 14.60
N LEU A 508 -14.15 10.28 14.68
CA LEU A 508 -12.76 10.29 15.12
C LEU A 508 -12.40 11.57 15.89
N THR A 509 -11.68 11.42 16.99
CA THR A 509 -10.98 12.51 17.68
C THR A 509 -9.49 12.22 17.62
N ILE A 510 -8.72 13.08 16.95
CA ILE A 510 -7.27 13.04 16.99
C ILE A 510 -6.82 13.57 18.37
N PRO A 511 -5.94 12.87 19.10
CA PRO A 511 -5.54 13.29 20.45
C PRO A 511 -4.60 14.50 20.44
N ASN A 512 -4.66 15.34 21.48
CA ASN A 512 -3.90 16.59 21.64
C ASN A 512 -2.36 16.39 21.76
N SER A 513 -1.88 15.15 21.63
CA SER A 513 -0.48 14.73 21.67
C SER A 513 0.11 14.49 20.28
N VAL A 514 -0.71 14.45 19.23
CA VAL A 514 -0.27 14.35 17.83
C VAL A 514 0.05 15.74 17.28
N ALA A 515 1.23 15.88 16.67
CA ALA A 515 1.68 17.10 16.00
C ALA A 515 1.36 17.12 14.50
N ASP A 516 1.39 15.97 13.83
CA ASP A 516 1.28 15.89 12.37
C ASP A 516 0.37 14.73 11.96
N ILE A 517 -0.39 14.90 10.86
CA ILE A 517 -1.25 13.85 10.32
C ILE A 517 -0.61 13.28 9.05
N ALA A 518 0.00 12.10 9.19
CA ALA A 518 0.85 11.45 8.19
C ALA A 518 0.14 11.07 6.87
N ASN A 519 0.93 10.76 5.84
CA ASN A 519 0.44 10.50 4.48
C ASN A 519 -0.59 9.36 4.47
N SER A 520 -1.71 9.59 3.78
CA SER A 520 -2.83 8.64 3.65
C SER A 520 -3.40 8.11 4.99
N ALA A 521 -3.08 8.69 6.16
CA ALA A 521 -3.34 8.10 7.48
C ALA A 521 -4.80 7.63 7.69
N PHE A 522 -5.77 8.36 7.12
CA PHE A 522 -7.20 8.05 7.13
C PHE A 522 -7.82 8.05 5.72
N GLU A 523 -7.01 7.83 4.66
CA GLU A 523 -7.48 7.73 3.28
C GLU A 523 -8.57 6.64 3.15
N GLY A 524 -9.70 6.98 2.53
CA GLY A 524 -10.79 6.02 2.29
C GLY A 524 -11.62 5.67 3.53
N CYS A 525 -11.56 6.44 4.62
CA CYS A 525 -12.54 6.41 5.71
C CYS A 525 -13.88 7.01 5.26
N SER A 526 -14.54 6.35 4.29
CA SER A 526 -15.65 6.90 3.52
C SER A 526 -16.86 7.34 4.35
N SER A 527 -17.12 6.67 5.46
CA SER A 527 -18.23 6.95 6.39
C SER A 527 -17.91 7.95 7.50
N LEU A 528 -16.74 8.61 7.48
CA LEU A 528 -16.32 9.54 8.54
C LEU A 528 -17.14 10.83 8.49
N GLU A 529 -18.21 10.89 9.29
CA GLU A 529 -19.11 12.05 9.41
C GLU A 529 -18.54 13.13 10.35
N SER A 530 -17.82 12.73 11.41
CA SER A 530 -17.34 13.64 12.44
C SER A 530 -15.85 13.47 12.75
N LEU A 531 -15.07 14.52 12.48
CA LEU A 531 -13.63 14.56 12.77
C LEU A 531 -13.29 15.78 13.63
N THR A 532 -12.60 15.55 14.75
CA THR A 532 -11.98 16.61 15.56
C THR A 532 -10.46 16.54 15.39
N ILE A 533 -9.86 17.62 14.86
CA ILE A 533 -8.42 17.85 14.81
C ILE A 533 -8.07 18.89 15.89
N PRO A 534 -7.11 18.61 16.80
CA PRO A 534 -6.76 19.50 17.91
C PRO A 534 -5.73 20.57 17.54
N ASP A 535 -5.68 21.66 18.32
CA ASP A 535 -4.72 22.77 18.17
C ASP A 535 -3.23 22.39 18.37
N SER A 536 -2.92 21.10 18.56
CA SER A 536 -1.55 20.57 18.51
C SER A 536 -1.08 20.27 17.09
N VAL A 537 -2.00 20.10 16.12
CA VAL A 537 -1.64 19.69 14.76
C VAL A 537 -1.12 20.87 13.94
N THR A 538 0.12 20.78 13.47
CA THR A 538 0.81 21.76 12.61
C THR A 538 0.65 21.49 11.13
N ASP A 539 0.72 20.23 10.71
CA ASP A 539 0.71 19.86 9.30
C ASP A 539 -0.20 18.66 9.02
N ILE A 540 -0.84 18.70 7.84
CA ILE A 540 -1.70 17.62 7.32
C ILE A 540 -1.12 17.18 5.99
N GLU A 541 -0.56 15.96 5.95
CA GLU A 541 0.21 15.47 4.83
C GLU A 541 -0.65 14.96 3.65
N ASN A 542 0.02 14.46 2.63
CA ASN A 542 -0.59 14.11 1.35
C ASN A 542 -1.62 12.99 1.50
N TYR A 543 -2.76 13.11 0.82
CA TYR A 543 -3.85 12.13 0.83
C TYR A 543 -4.46 11.79 2.21
N ALA A 544 -4.08 12.50 3.30
CA ALA A 544 -4.39 12.14 4.68
C ALA A 544 -5.86 11.76 4.96
N PHE A 545 -6.80 12.42 4.27
CA PHE A 545 -8.25 12.17 4.29
C PHE A 545 -8.85 12.08 2.87
N GLU A 546 -8.09 11.70 1.83
CA GLU A 546 -8.65 11.50 0.48
C GLU A 546 -9.79 10.46 0.55
N GLY A 547 -10.95 10.79 -0.02
CA GLY A 547 -12.09 9.87 -0.07
C GLY A 547 -12.92 9.77 1.21
N CYS A 548 -12.70 10.62 2.22
CA CYS A 548 -13.59 10.76 3.39
C CYS A 548 -14.91 11.49 3.00
N SER A 549 -15.72 10.81 2.18
CA SER A 549 -16.87 11.39 1.48
C SER A 549 -18.05 11.83 2.36
N SER A 550 -18.26 11.18 3.51
CA SER A 550 -19.32 11.57 4.46
C SER A 550 -18.95 12.76 5.35
N LEU A 551 -17.73 13.30 5.23
CA LEU A 551 -17.29 14.44 6.04
C LEU A 551 -17.98 15.72 5.55
N GLU A 552 -19.18 16.01 6.06
CA GLU A 552 -19.99 17.19 5.71
C GLU A 552 -19.41 18.49 6.30
N SER A 553 -18.79 18.42 7.48
CA SER A 553 -18.11 19.56 8.09
C SER A 553 -16.98 19.12 9.04
N LEU A 554 -15.76 19.55 8.73
CA LEU A 554 -14.64 19.62 9.68
C LEU A 554 -14.20 21.07 9.83
N THR A 555 -13.90 21.47 11.07
CA THR A 555 -13.11 22.66 11.39
C THR A 555 -11.67 22.22 11.59
N ILE A 556 -10.80 22.55 10.64
CA ILE A 556 -9.35 22.43 10.82
C ILE A 556 -8.95 23.54 11.83
N PRO A 557 -8.05 23.28 12.81
CA PRO A 557 -7.68 24.27 13.83
C PRO A 557 -6.73 25.35 13.29
N ASN A 558 -6.61 26.46 14.03
CA ASN A 558 -5.73 27.59 13.65
C ASN A 558 -4.22 27.30 13.89
N SER A 559 -3.88 26.09 14.31
CA SER A 559 -2.50 25.59 14.40
C SER A 559 -1.98 25.08 13.06
N VAL A 560 -2.86 24.65 12.15
CA VAL A 560 -2.46 24.04 10.87
C VAL A 560 -1.92 25.10 9.93
N THR A 561 -0.70 24.88 9.44
CA THR A 561 0.02 25.80 8.54
C THR A 561 0.05 25.30 7.10
N SER A 562 0.22 23.98 6.90
CA SER A 562 0.26 23.34 5.57
C SER A 562 -0.87 22.31 5.40
N ILE A 563 -1.37 22.21 4.16
CA ILE A 563 -2.30 21.15 3.72
C ILE A 563 -1.75 20.55 2.41
N GLY A 564 -1.33 19.28 2.50
CA GLY A 564 -0.62 18.54 1.45
C GLY A 564 -1.45 18.13 0.23
N ASP A 565 -0.77 17.53 -0.76
CA ASP A 565 -1.38 17.18 -2.05
C ASP A 565 -2.56 16.21 -1.85
N SER A 566 -3.72 16.56 -2.41
CA SER A 566 -4.98 15.79 -2.30
C SER A 566 -5.45 15.48 -0.87
N ALA A 567 -4.93 16.15 0.17
CA ALA A 567 -5.16 15.79 1.57
C ALA A 567 -6.64 15.66 1.99
N PHE A 568 -7.55 16.41 1.34
CA PHE A 568 -9.00 16.37 1.59
C PHE A 568 -9.83 16.17 0.32
N LYS A 569 -9.24 15.59 -0.72
CA LYS A 569 -9.88 15.33 -2.01
C LYS A 569 -11.17 14.51 -1.83
N GLY A 570 -12.30 15.09 -2.22
CA GLY A 570 -13.65 14.53 -2.07
C GLY A 570 -14.40 14.86 -0.76
N CYS A 571 -13.82 15.61 0.18
CA CYS A 571 -14.45 15.98 1.47
C CYS A 571 -15.38 17.22 1.37
N SER A 572 -15.98 17.67 2.48
CA SER A 572 -16.74 18.93 2.57
C SER A 572 -16.27 19.77 3.77
N LEU A 573 -15.70 20.96 3.53
CA LEU A 573 -14.83 21.61 4.51
C LEU A 573 -14.94 23.14 4.59
N THR A 574 -14.53 23.69 5.74
CA THR A 574 -14.25 25.12 5.93
C THR A 574 -12.77 25.31 6.26
N ILE A 575 -12.09 26.21 5.54
CA ILE A 575 -10.66 26.48 5.75
C ILE A 575 -10.47 27.52 6.88
N PRO A 576 -9.62 27.26 7.89
CA PRO A 576 -9.40 28.16 9.03
C PRO A 576 -8.37 29.25 8.72
N ASN A 577 -8.36 30.32 9.52
CA ASN A 577 -7.63 31.55 9.22
C ASN A 577 -6.08 31.47 9.36
N SER A 578 -5.52 30.27 9.48
CA SER A 578 -4.09 30.02 9.72
C SER A 578 -3.32 29.48 8.52
N VAL A 579 -3.98 28.73 7.63
CA VAL A 579 -3.33 27.97 6.55
C VAL A 579 -2.52 28.93 5.67
N ALA A 580 -1.23 28.67 5.50
CA ALA A 580 -0.32 29.51 4.72
C ALA A 580 -0.25 29.07 3.25
N ASP A 581 -0.32 27.76 3.02
CA ASP A 581 -0.21 27.14 1.70
C ASP A 581 -1.23 26.01 1.51
N ILE A 582 -1.80 25.94 0.31
CA ILE A 582 -2.77 24.93 -0.10
C ILE A 582 -2.21 24.21 -1.32
N ALA A 583 -1.84 22.94 -1.17
CA ALA A 583 -1.15 22.18 -2.20
C ALA A 583 -2.09 21.64 -3.31
N ASN A 584 -1.56 20.78 -4.19
CA ASN A 584 -2.21 20.42 -5.45
C ASN A 584 -3.37 19.44 -5.24
N SER A 585 -4.50 19.67 -5.90
CA SER A 585 -5.75 18.93 -5.72
C SER A 585 -6.23 18.79 -4.25
N ALA A 586 -5.72 19.59 -3.31
CA ALA A 586 -5.96 19.43 -1.86
C ALA A 586 -7.45 19.32 -1.49
N PHE A 587 -8.32 20.03 -2.22
CA PHE A 587 -9.78 20.01 -2.09
C PHE A 587 -10.45 19.68 -3.46
N GLU A 588 -9.80 18.88 -4.31
CA GLU A 588 -10.39 18.46 -5.58
C GLU A 588 -11.65 17.61 -5.32
N GLY A 589 -12.73 17.90 -6.06
CA GLY A 589 -13.98 17.17 -5.97
C GLY A 589 -14.76 17.37 -4.67
N CYS A 590 -14.47 18.42 -3.89
CA CYS A 590 -15.23 18.77 -2.68
C CYS A 590 -16.65 19.27 -3.02
N ASN A 591 -17.53 18.33 -3.34
CA ASN A 591 -18.79 18.61 -4.04
C ASN A 591 -19.87 19.27 -3.17
N SER A 592 -19.81 19.16 -1.85
CA SER A 592 -20.79 19.80 -0.94
C SER A 592 -20.39 21.23 -0.53
N LEU A 593 -19.24 21.73 -0.99
CA LEU A 593 -18.72 23.06 -0.66
C LEU A 593 -19.55 24.16 -1.35
N GLU A 594 -20.56 24.72 -0.68
CA GLU A 594 -21.38 25.80 -1.25
C GLU A 594 -20.71 27.19 -1.25
N SER A 595 -19.80 27.44 -0.31
CA SER A 595 -19.20 28.75 -0.07
C SER A 595 -17.78 28.61 0.47
N LEU A 596 -16.82 29.32 -0.13
CA LEU A 596 -15.43 29.31 0.28
C LEU A 596 -14.92 30.73 0.51
N THR A 597 -14.38 30.97 1.70
CA THR A 597 -13.56 32.14 2.01
C THR A 597 -12.14 31.65 2.23
N ILE A 598 -11.22 32.05 1.37
CA ILE A 598 -9.80 31.69 1.51
C ILE A 598 -9.16 32.67 2.52
N PRO A 599 -8.45 32.17 3.55
CA PRO A 599 -7.81 33.00 4.59
C PRO A 599 -6.80 34.03 4.09
N ASN A 600 -6.70 35.17 4.76
CA ASN A 600 -5.62 36.16 4.51
C ASN A 600 -4.21 35.67 4.89
N SER A 601 -4.07 34.47 5.45
CA SER A 601 -2.80 33.76 5.63
C SER A 601 -2.35 33.04 4.36
N VAL A 602 -3.27 32.61 3.50
CA VAL A 602 -2.95 31.82 2.30
C VAL A 602 -2.22 32.70 1.29
N THR A 603 -1.00 32.33 0.93
CA THR A 603 -0.20 33.04 -0.08
C THR A 603 -0.26 32.39 -1.46
N SER A 604 -0.41 31.06 -1.48
CA SER A 604 -0.43 30.22 -2.69
C SER A 604 -1.69 29.36 -2.77
N ILE A 605 -2.12 29.03 -3.99
CA ILE A 605 -3.19 28.07 -4.27
C ILE A 605 -2.66 27.13 -5.36
N GLY A 606 -2.44 25.86 -5.02
CA GLY A 606 -1.85 24.85 -5.90
C GLY A 606 -2.70 24.46 -7.11
N ASP A 607 -2.09 23.67 -8.00
CA ASP A 607 -2.75 23.20 -9.21
C ASP A 607 -3.96 22.33 -8.87
N SER A 608 -5.08 22.54 -9.56
CA SER A 608 -6.35 21.84 -9.32
C SER A 608 -6.92 21.92 -7.89
N ALA A 609 -6.41 22.79 -7.01
CA ALA A 609 -6.71 22.77 -5.57
C ALA A 609 -8.20 22.70 -5.20
N PHE A 610 -9.09 23.34 -5.96
CA PHE A 610 -10.56 23.33 -5.79
C PHE A 610 -11.29 22.88 -7.08
N LYS A 611 -10.60 22.14 -7.96
CA LYS A 611 -11.17 21.60 -9.20
C LYS A 611 -12.37 20.70 -8.88
N GLY A 612 -13.48 20.90 -9.57
CA GLY A 612 -14.67 20.05 -9.45
C GLY A 612 -15.51 20.30 -8.19
N CYS A 613 -15.30 21.40 -7.44
CA CYS A 613 -16.20 21.83 -6.36
C CYS A 613 -17.52 22.35 -6.96
N SER A 614 -18.37 21.42 -7.45
CA SER A 614 -19.45 21.73 -8.39
C SER A 614 -20.57 22.62 -7.83
N LEU A 615 -20.83 22.54 -6.52
CA LEU A 615 -21.82 23.35 -5.80
C LEU A 615 -21.28 24.69 -5.25
N LEU A 616 -20.01 25.03 -5.48
CA LEU A 616 -19.42 26.29 -5.00
C LEU A 616 -20.08 27.50 -5.66
N LYS A 617 -20.90 28.24 -4.92
CA LYS A 617 -21.64 29.43 -5.37
C LYS A 617 -20.90 30.73 -5.10
N ASN A 618 -20.23 30.80 -3.94
CA ASN A 618 -19.58 32.01 -3.43
C ASN A 618 -18.09 31.73 -3.17
N LEU A 619 -17.20 32.52 -3.78
CA LEU A 619 -15.75 32.43 -3.59
C LEU A 619 -15.19 33.79 -3.22
N THR A 620 -14.53 33.87 -2.05
CA THR A 620 -13.73 35.04 -1.64
C THR A 620 -12.25 34.65 -1.65
N ILE A 621 -11.47 35.28 -2.53
CA ILE A 621 -10.00 35.16 -2.57
C ILE A 621 -9.41 36.39 -1.84
N PRO A 622 -8.44 36.22 -0.92
CA PRO A 622 -7.87 37.29 -0.11
C PRO A 622 -6.82 38.13 -0.87
N ASN A 623 -6.49 39.30 -0.32
CA ASN A 623 -5.41 40.14 -0.86
C ASN A 623 -3.98 39.62 -0.53
N SER A 624 -3.85 38.40 0.01
CA SER A 624 -2.58 37.70 0.24
C SER A 624 -2.17 36.79 -0.93
N VAL A 625 -3.13 36.32 -1.73
CA VAL A 625 -2.88 35.45 -2.90
C VAL A 625 -2.37 36.29 -4.06
N THR A 626 -1.19 35.94 -4.59
CA THR A 626 -0.52 36.69 -5.69
C THR A 626 -0.72 36.07 -7.07
N SER A 627 -1.10 34.80 -7.15
CA SER A 627 -1.35 34.06 -8.39
C SER A 627 -2.37 32.94 -8.16
N ILE A 628 -3.11 32.59 -9.21
CA ILE A 628 -4.08 31.48 -9.18
C ILE A 628 -3.58 30.41 -10.17
N ALA A 629 -3.31 29.19 -9.72
CA ALA A 629 -2.58 28.20 -10.50
C ALA A 629 -3.44 27.39 -11.50
N LEU A 630 -2.82 26.42 -12.19
CA LEU A 630 -3.40 25.66 -13.30
C LEU A 630 -4.63 24.86 -12.81
N PHE A 631 -5.76 24.97 -13.51
CA PHE A 631 -7.05 24.36 -13.13
C PHE A 631 -7.58 24.68 -11.71
N ALA A 632 -7.04 25.65 -10.96
CA ALA A 632 -7.27 25.81 -9.52
C ALA A 632 -8.75 25.79 -9.06
N PHE A 633 -9.69 26.34 -9.85
CA PHE A 633 -11.14 26.32 -9.62
C PHE A 633 -11.91 25.79 -10.86
N ALA A 634 -11.28 24.92 -11.64
CA ALA A 634 -11.87 24.35 -12.85
C ALA A 634 -13.12 23.54 -12.52
N SER A 635 -14.18 23.69 -13.31
CA SER A 635 -15.48 23.02 -13.16
C SER A 635 -16.23 23.32 -11.85
N CYS A 636 -15.98 24.47 -11.22
CA CYS A 636 -16.85 25.03 -10.18
C CYS A 636 -18.17 25.54 -10.80
N SER A 637 -19.01 24.60 -11.24
CA SER A 637 -20.15 24.85 -12.13
C SER A 637 -21.22 25.81 -11.58
N SER A 638 -21.36 25.91 -10.25
CA SER A 638 -22.35 26.78 -9.58
C SER A 638 -21.84 28.19 -9.24
N LEU A 639 -20.57 28.52 -9.53
CA LEU A 639 -19.97 29.80 -9.13
C LEU A 639 -20.67 30.95 -9.85
N GLU A 640 -21.39 31.80 -9.12
CA GLU A 640 -22.26 32.82 -9.74
C GLU A 640 -21.54 34.14 -10.04
N SER A 641 -20.59 34.52 -9.20
CA SER A 641 -19.85 35.78 -9.30
C SER A 641 -18.44 35.65 -8.75
N LEU A 642 -17.47 36.28 -9.43
CA LEU A 642 -16.06 36.24 -9.04
C LEU A 642 -15.46 37.64 -9.05
N THR A 643 -14.84 38.02 -7.93
CA THR A 643 -14.00 39.22 -7.83
C THR A 643 -12.57 38.76 -7.54
N ILE A 644 -11.67 38.98 -8.49
CA ILE A 644 -10.25 38.71 -8.31
C ILE A 644 -9.65 39.88 -7.49
N PRO A 645 -8.91 39.61 -6.39
CA PRO A 645 -8.35 40.67 -5.54
C PRO A 645 -7.16 41.38 -6.18
N ASN A 646 -6.92 42.63 -5.79
CA ASN A 646 -5.88 43.51 -6.33
C ASN A 646 -4.42 43.05 -6.07
N SER A 647 -4.24 41.90 -5.43
CA SER A 647 -2.96 41.23 -5.21
C SER A 647 -2.58 40.26 -6.34
N VAL A 648 -3.57 39.75 -7.10
CA VAL A 648 -3.33 38.73 -8.12
C VAL A 648 -2.71 39.35 -9.36
N ILE A 649 -1.56 38.81 -9.77
CA ILE A 649 -0.76 39.25 -10.92
C ILE A 649 -1.04 38.35 -12.14
N SER A 650 -1.18 37.04 -11.93
CA SER A 650 -1.45 36.06 -12.98
C SER A 650 -2.60 35.12 -12.63
N ILE A 651 -3.39 34.78 -13.66
CA ILE A 651 -4.43 33.76 -13.61
C ILE A 651 -3.98 32.63 -14.55
N GLY A 652 -3.72 31.45 -14.00
CA GLY A 652 -3.15 30.31 -14.72
C GLY A 652 -4.09 29.69 -15.75
N ASP A 653 -3.49 28.81 -16.56
CA ASP A 653 -4.20 28.04 -17.57
C ASP A 653 -5.40 27.28 -16.97
N SER A 654 -6.54 27.36 -17.66
CA SER A 654 -7.79 26.70 -17.28
C SER A 654 -8.30 26.96 -15.85
N ALA A 655 -7.79 27.99 -15.14
CA ALA A 655 -8.04 28.20 -13.72
C ALA A 655 -9.53 28.24 -13.31
N PHE A 656 -10.42 28.70 -14.17
CA PHE A 656 -11.88 28.76 -13.99
C PHE A 656 -12.63 28.14 -15.19
N VAL A 657 -12.01 27.21 -15.94
CA VAL A 657 -12.65 26.55 -17.08
C VAL A 657 -13.92 25.83 -16.63
N GLY A 658 -15.03 25.98 -17.34
CA GLY A 658 -16.29 25.30 -17.01
C GLY A 658 -17.05 25.86 -15.81
N CYS A 659 -16.69 27.06 -15.31
CA CYS A 659 -17.51 27.81 -14.35
C CYS A 659 -18.80 28.34 -15.02
N SER A 660 -19.71 27.43 -15.35
CA SER A 660 -20.84 27.66 -16.26
C SER A 660 -21.86 28.68 -15.76
N SER A 661 -22.02 28.82 -14.45
CA SER A 661 -22.97 29.76 -13.81
C SER A 661 -22.41 31.17 -13.60
N LEU A 662 -21.15 31.43 -13.97
CA LEU A 662 -20.46 32.70 -13.70
C LEU A 662 -21.09 33.84 -14.51
N LYS A 663 -21.87 34.70 -13.85
CA LYS A 663 -22.61 35.83 -14.45
C LYS A 663 -21.77 37.10 -14.52
N SER A 664 -20.95 37.33 -13.49
CA SER A 664 -20.08 38.50 -13.34
C SER A 664 -18.65 38.12 -12.96
N LEU A 665 -17.69 38.74 -13.63
CA LEU A 665 -16.25 38.59 -13.40
C LEU A 665 -15.62 39.98 -13.30
N THR A 666 -14.95 40.28 -12.19
CA THR A 666 -14.16 41.50 -12.02
C THR A 666 -12.67 41.16 -12.05
N ILE A 667 -11.97 41.65 -13.08
CA ILE A 667 -10.51 41.53 -13.22
C ILE A 667 -9.88 42.88 -12.80
N PRO A 668 -9.01 42.90 -11.77
CA PRO A 668 -8.38 44.11 -11.25
C PRO A 668 -7.19 44.57 -12.10
N THR A 669 -6.76 45.81 -11.91
CA THR A 669 -5.60 46.42 -12.60
C THR A 669 -4.24 45.89 -12.11
N SER A 670 -4.21 44.81 -11.33
CA SER A 670 -3.01 44.05 -10.95
C SER A 670 -2.74 42.88 -11.89
N VAL A 671 -3.77 42.32 -12.54
CA VAL A 671 -3.63 41.15 -13.42
C VAL A 671 -2.93 41.56 -14.71
N THR A 672 -1.76 41.00 -14.97
CA THR A 672 -0.97 41.19 -16.19
C THR A 672 -1.11 40.05 -17.19
N GLU A 673 -1.45 38.86 -16.70
CA GLU A 673 -1.49 37.60 -17.45
C GLU A 673 -2.76 36.81 -17.18
N ILE A 674 -3.40 36.33 -18.25
CA ILE A 674 -4.57 35.46 -18.24
C ILE A 674 -4.25 34.23 -19.10
N GLY A 675 -4.17 33.05 -18.50
CA GLY A 675 -3.72 31.82 -19.14
C GLY A 675 -4.66 31.24 -20.21
N CYS A 676 -4.18 30.22 -20.91
CA CYS A 676 -4.94 29.52 -21.94
C CYS A 676 -6.18 28.85 -21.34
N LEU A 677 -7.33 28.93 -22.02
CA LEU A 677 -8.62 28.40 -21.56
C LEU A 677 -9.10 28.89 -20.16
N SER A 678 -8.48 29.92 -19.55
CA SER A 678 -8.67 30.22 -18.11
C SER A 678 -10.12 30.48 -17.68
N PHE A 679 -10.98 31.01 -18.56
CA PHE A 679 -12.42 31.23 -18.37
C PHE A 679 -13.24 30.60 -19.50
N ALA A 680 -12.70 29.59 -20.18
CA ALA A 680 -13.42 28.89 -21.23
C ALA A 680 -14.67 28.18 -20.68
N TYR A 681 -15.74 28.10 -21.47
CA TYR A 681 -17.04 27.53 -21.08
C TYR A 681 -17.74 28.22 -19.89
N CYS A 682 -17.39 29.48 -19.58
CA CYS A 682 -18.18 30.35 -18.69
C CYS A 682 -19.48 30.81 -19.37
N HIS A 683 -20.38 29.87 -19.63
CA HIS A 683 -21.59 30.04 -20.47
C HIS A 683 -22.50 31.20 -20.05
N SER A 684 -22.57 31.55 -18.76
CA SER A 684 -23.44 32.61 -18.21
C SER A 684 -22.81 34.01 -18.18
N LEU A 685 -21.54 34.18 -18.54
CA LEU A 685 -20.82 35.45 -18.38
C LEU A 685 -21.41 36.51 -19.33
N VAL A 686 -21.97 37.60 -18.80
CA VAL A 686 -22.70 38.59 -19.60
C VAL A 686 -21.84 39.76 -20.05
N ASN A 687 -20.95 40.24 -19.19
CA ASN A 687 -20.11 41.41 -19.44
C ASN A 687 -18.66 41.11 -19.05
N LEU A 688 -17.70 41.51 -19.88
CA LEU A 688 -16.28 41.39 -19.60
C LEU A 688 -15.56 42.71 -19.86
N PHE A 689 -14.73 43.12 -18.90
CA PHE A 689 -13.80 44.24 -19.00
C PHE A 689 -12.38 43.72 -18.76
N LEU A 690 -11.48 43.96 -19.72
CA LEU A 690 -10.06 43.69 -19.58
C LEU A 690 -9.32 45.02 -19.29
N PRO A 691 -8.68 45.20 -18.12
CA PRO A 691 -8.02 46.45 -17.74
C PRO A 691 -6.70 46.70 -18.50
N ASP A 692 -6.13 47.91 -18.39
CA ASP A 692 -4.86 48.31 -19.05
C ASP A 692 -3.62 47.54 -18.55
N SER A 693 -3.75 46.74 -17.49
CA SER A 693 -2.68 45.88 -16.98
C SER A 693 -2.50 44.59 -17.78
N VAL A 694 -3.56 44.08 -18.42
CA VAL A 694 -3.53 42.78 -19.12
C VAL A 694 -2.70 42.89 -20.39
N THR A 695 -1.50 42.31 -20.36
CA THR A 695 -0.54 42.31 -21.48
C THR A 695 -0.49 40.97 -22.20
N LEU A 696 -0.74 39.87 -21.49
CA LEU A 696 -0.79 38.51 -22.03
C LEU A 696 -2.18 37.90 -21.80
N ILE A 697 -2.75 37.35 -22.88
CA ILE A 697 -3.96 36.54 -22.88
C ILE A 697 -3.60 35.25 -23.63
N GLY A 698 -3.86 34.09 -23.04
CA GLY A 698 -3.58 32.78 -23.62
C GLY A 698 -4.63 32.32 -24.63
N ASP A 699 -4.29 31.32 -25.43
CA ASP A 699 -5.20 30.76 -26.44
C ASP A 699 -6.51 30.26 -25.81
N ALA A 700 -7.62 30.53 -26.48
CA ALA A 700 -8.97 30.17 -26.09
C ALA A 700 -9.45 30.65 -24.69
N ALA A 701 -8.78 31.63 -24.07
CA ALA A 701 -9.02 32.06 -22.68
C ALA A 701 -10.51 32.32 -22.30
N PHE A 702 -11.35 32.81 -23.23
CA PHE A 702 -12.78 33.06 -23.01
C PHE A 702 -13.67 32.34 -24.04
N CYS A 703 -13.21 31.22 -24.62
CA CYS A 703 -14.01 30.50 -25.61
C CYS A 703 -15.30 29.94 -25.01
N HIS A 704 -16.35 29.81 -25.82
CA HIS A 704 -17.68 29.33 -25.44
C HIS A 704 -18.36 30.08 -24.27
N CYS A 705 -17.96 31.33 -23.99
CA CYS A 705 -18.74 32.27 -23.16
C CYS A 705 -20.01 32.70 -23.93
N ALA A 706 -20.98 31.78 -24.06
CA ALA A 706 -22.10 31.89 -24.99
C ALA A 706 -23.04 33.07 -24.74
N SER A 707 -23.17 33.51 -23.48
CA SER A 707 -23.99 34.67 -23.06
C SER A 707 -23.25 36.02 -23.08
N LEU A 708 -21.96 36.05 -23.44
CA LEU A 708 -21.17 37.28 -23.43
C LEU A 708 -21.76 38.28 -24.41
N LEU A 709 -22.28 39.40 -23.88
CA LEU A 709 -23.05 40.41 -24.61
C LEU A 709 -22.17 41.62 -24.97
N ASN A 710 -21.35 42.06 -24.02
CA ASN A 710 -20.50 43.24 -24.12
C ASN A 710 -19.06 42.89 -23.74
N LEU A 711 -18.14 43.14 -24.67
CA LEU A 711 -16.70 42.96 -24.47
C LEU A 711 -15.98 44.30 -24.61
N ARG A 712 -15.39 44.76 -23.50
CA ARG A 712 -14.59 45.99 -23.46
C ARG A 712 -13.13 45.66 -23.17
N MET A 713 -12.25 46.07 -24.07
CA MET A 713 -10.81 45.98 -23.90
C MET A 713 -10.22 47.35 -23.62
N SER A 714 -9.13 47.35 -22.87
CA SER A 714 -8.31 48.52 -22.57
C SER A 714 -7.41 48.92 -23.75
N ASN A 715 -6.76 50.08 -23.67
CA ASN A 715 -5.84 50.54 -24.72
C ASN A 715 -4.44 49.93 -24.61
N SER A 716 -4.21 48.98 -23.70
CA SER A 716 -2.95 48.22 -23.61
C SER A 716 -2.96 46.86 -24.33
N VAL A 717 -4.13 46.32 -24.68
CA VAL A 717 -4.23 45.00 -25.34
C VAL A 717 -3.69 45.09 -26.79
N ARG A 718 -2.52 44.49 -27.03
CA ARG A 718 -1.84 44.51 -28.35
C ARG A 718 -2.15 43.33 -29.25
N CYS A 719 -2.54 42.19 -28.67
CA CYS A 719 -2.85 40.95 -29.38
C CYS A 719 -4.10 40.30 -28.79
N ILE A 720 -4.96 39.76 -29.66
CA ILE A 720 -6.02 38.81 -29.26
C ILE A 720 -5.56 37.42 -29.74
N PRO A 721 -5.45 36.42 -28.85
CA PRO A 721 -4.86 35.11 -29.16
C PRO A 721 -5.79 34.22 -30.01
N VAL A 722 -5.33 33.01 -30.35
CA VAL A 722 -6.09 32.05 -31.16
C VAL A 722 -7.31 31.57 -30.36
N TRP A 723 -8.47 31.44 -31.01
CA TRP A 723 -9.75 31.04 -30.40
C TRP A 723 -10.24 31.89 -29.20
N ALA A 724 -9.63 33.06 -28.90
CA ALA A 724 -9.84 33.82 -27.66
C ALA A 724 -11.29 33.96 -27.18
N PHE A 725 -12.21 34.28 -28.10
CA PHE A 725 -13.66 34.44 -27.90
C PHE A 725 -14.45 33.54 -28.88
N PHE A 726 -13.86 32.40 -29.29
CA PHE A 726 -14.49 31.43 -30.17
C PHE A 726 -15.83 30.97 -29.60
N GLY A 727 -16.90 31.00 -30.40
CA GLY A 727 -18.22 30.56 -29.96
C GLY A 727 -18.95 31.48 -28.97
N CYS A 728 -18.50 32.73 -28.76
CA CYS A 728 -19.23 33.76 -28.01
C CYS A 728 -20.47 34.25 -28.79
N THR A 729 -21.49 33.39 -28.88
CA THR A 729 -22.61 33.57 -29.81
C THR A 729 -23.44 34.83 -29.58
N SER A 730 -23.58 35.31 -28.35
CA SER A 730 -24.42 36.46 -27.99
C SER A 730 -23.70 37.82 -28.06
N LEU A 731 -22.43 37.86 -28.47
CA LEU A 731 -21.61 39.08 -28.46
C LEU A 731 -22.18 40.11 -29.43
N GLN A 732 -22.77 41.19 -28.90
CA GLN A 732 -23.38 42.26 -29.70
C GLN A 732 -22.44 43.45 -29.87
N THR A 733 -21.71 43.81 -28.81
CA THR A 733 -20.77 44.94 -28.84
C THR A 733 -19.34 44.50 -28.59
N LEU A 734 -18.46 44.85 -29.54
CA LEU A 734 -17.02 44.68 -29.46
C LEU A 734 -16.36 46.03 -29.75
N THR A 735 -15.65 46.58 -28.76
CA THR A 735 -14.80 47.76 -28.98
C THR A 735 -13.35 47.30 -29.08
N ILE A 736 -12.82 47.27 -30.29
CA ILE A 736 -11.39 47.01 -30.54
C ILE A 736 -10.60 48.27 -30.19
N PRO A 737 -9.54 48.19 -29.36
CA PRO A 737 -8.74 49.35 -29.00
C PRO A 737 -7.82 49.77 -30.14
N ASN A 738 -7.56 51.08 -30.28
CA ASN A 738 -6.73 51.66 -31.35
C ASN A 738 -5.24 51.28 -31.27
N THR A 739 -4.85 50.42 -30.34
CA THR A 739 -3.50 49.89 -30.12
C THR A 739 -3.37 48.39 -30.41
N LEU A 740 -4.48 47.72 -30.76
CA LEU A 740 -4.46 46.32 -31.16
C LEU A 740 -3.73 46.17 -32.50
N THR A 741 -2.82 45.21 -32.58
CA THR A 741 -2.00 44.96 -33.77
C THR A 741 -2.26 43.60 -34.41
N HIS A 742 -2.68 42.62 -33.60
CA HIS A 742 -2.83 41.23 -34.02
C HIS A 742 -4.16 40.64 -33.53
N ILE A 743 -4.90 39.98 -34.42
CA ILE A 743 -6.07 39.15 -34.10
C ILE A 743 -5.77 37.72 -34.54
N GLY A 744 -5.84 36.77 -33.61
CA GLY A 744 -5.52 35.36 -33.83
C GLY A 744 -6.50 34.62 -34.76
N ALA A 745 -6.10 33.41 -35.17
CA ALA A 745 -6.97 32.53 -35.95
C ALA A 745 -8.23 32.14 -35.14
N CYS A 746 -9.38 32.09 -35.80
CA CYS A 746 -10.69 31.81 -35.19
C CYS A 746 -11.04 32.65 -33.94
N ALA A 747 -10.40 33.80 -33.68
CA ALA A 747 -10.51 34.54 -32.42
C ALA A 747 -11.94 34.94 -32.03
N PHE A 748 -12.80 35.23 -33.02
CA PHE A 748 -14.23 35.54 -32.89
C PHE A 748 -15.10 34.66 -33.82
N ASP A 749 -14.59 33.49 -34.24
CA ASP A 749 -15.36 32.55 -35.07
C ASP A 749 -16.56 32.04 -34.26
N GLY A 750 -17.77 32.20 -34.82
CA GLY A 750 -19.04 31.91 -34.15
C GLY A 750 -19.72 33.10 -33.46
N CYS A 751 -19.14 34.31 -33.45
CA CYS A 751 -19.76 35.54 -32.91
C CYS A 751 -20.89 36.09 -33.82
N ARG A 752 -21.99 35.33 -33.91
CA ARG A 752 -23.09 35.53 -34.86
C ARG A 752 -23.99 36.73 -34.57
N SER A 753 -24.02 37.23 -33.33
CA SER A 753 -24.85 38.37 -32.91
C SER A 753 -24.18 39.73 -32.98
N LEU A 754 -22.92 39.79 -33.44
CA LEU A 754 -22.15 41.02 -33.51
C LEU A 754 -22.79 41.98 -34.51
N GLY A 755 -22.96 43.25 -34.11
CA GLY A 755 -23.61 44.28 -34.93
C GLY A 755 -22.65 44.92 -35.92
N THR A 756 -22.28 46.18 -35.66
CA THR A 756 -21.21 46.87 -36.38
C THR A 756 -19.84 46.47 -35.83
N LEU A 757 -18.87 46.27 -36.72
CA LEU A 757 -17.48 45.98 -36.37
C LEU A 757 -16.58 47.02 -37.03
N THR A 758 -15.84 47.77 -36.21
CA THR A 758 -14.79 48.68 -36.67
C THR A 758 -13.44 48.08 -36.27
N ILE A 759 -12.57 47.86 -37.26
CA ILE A 759 -11.20 47.42 -37.05
C ILE A 759 -10.30 48.66 -37.26
N PRO A 760 -9.48 49.06 -36.26
CA PRO A 760 -8.64 50.25 -36.39
C PRO A 760 -7.39 49.98 -37.24
N ASP A 761 -6.85 51.05 -37.85
CA ASP A 761 -5.67 51.02 -38.74
C ASP A 761 -4.39 50.43 -38.11
N SER A 762 -4.35 50.27 -36.79
CA SER A 762 -3.27 49.63 -36.06
C SER A 762 -3.21 48.11 -36.22
N VAL A 763 -4.29 47.46 -36.65
CA VAL A 763 -4.36 45.99 -36.82
C VAL A 763 -3.61 45.57 -38.09
N THR A 764 -2.35 45.22 -37.91
CA THR A 764 -1.45 44.71 -38.97
C THR A 764 -1.68 43.24 -39.34
N PHE A 765 -2.34 42.45 -38.49
CA PHE A 765 -2.58 41.02 -38.73
C PHE A 765 -3.97 40.57 -38.28
N ILE A 766 -4.64 39.82 -39.17
CA ILE A 766 -5.91 39.13 -38.89
C ILE A 766 -5.75 37.66 -39.31
N GLY A 767 -5.90 36.74 -38.37
CA GLY A 767 -5.71 35.32 -38.56
C GLY A 767 -6.79 34.65 -39.42
N ILE A 768 -6.47 33.45 -39.92
CA ILE A 768 -7.41 32.62 -40.67
C ILE A 768 -8.70 32.38 -39.87
N ARG A 769 -9.86 32.54 -40.53
CA ARG A 769 -11.20 32.42 -39.92
C ARG A 769 -11.49 33.35 -38.73
N ALA A 770 -10.69 34.39 -38.46
CA ALA A 770 -10.81 35.22 -37.24
C ALA A 770 -12.24 35.71 -36.92
N PHE A 771 -13.07 35.96 -37.93
CA PHE A 771 -14.48 36.36 -37.79
C PHE A 771 -15.46 35.44 -38.57
N GLU A 772 -15.15 34.15 -38.72
CA GLU A 772 -16.07 33.24 -39.44
C GLU A 772 -17.44 33.14 -38.73
N GLY A 773 -18.51 33.04 -39.52
CA GLY A 773 -19.88 33.01 -39.01
C GLY A 773 -20.44 34.38 -38.61
N PHE A 774 -19.64 35.45 -38.63
CA PHE A 774 -20.16 36.82 -38.58
C PHE A 774 -21.17 37.06 -39.71
N ARG A 775 -22.30 37.67 -39.38
CA ARG A 775 -23.35 38.03 -40.34
C ARG A 775 -23.61 39.53 -40.25
N ALA A 776 -22.86 40.29 -41.04
CA ALA A 776 -23.00 41.74 -41.09
C ALA A 776 -24.45 42.15 -41.38
N ALA A 777 -25.12 42.74 -40.40
CA ALA A 777 -26.41 43.38 -40.57
C ALA A 777 -26.17 44.75 -41.21
N ASP A 778 -26.65 44.93 -42.45
CA ASP A 778 -26.45 46.12 -43.29
C ASP A 778 -24.98 46.54 -43.47
N CYS A 779 -24.27 45.85 -44.37
CA CYS A 779 -23.10 46.44 -45.06
C CYS A 779 -23.54 47.59 -45.98
N ARG A 780 -23.87 48.73 -45.39
CA ARG A 780 -23.78 50.04 -46.05
C ARG A 780 -22.35 50.54 -45.78
N GLY A 781 -21.56 50.67 -46.84
CA GLY A 781 -20.18 51.13 -46.71
C GLY A 781 -20.11 52.58 -46.22
N ASP A 782 -19.11 52.86 -45.41
CA ASP A 782 -17.84 53.36 -45.96
C ASP A 782 -16.70 52.39 -45.57
#